data_AF-A0A938SA36-F1
#
_entry.id   AF-A0A938SA36-F1
#
_cell.length_a   1.000
_cell.length_b   1.000
_cell.length_c   1.000
_cell.angle_alpha   90.00
_cell.angle_beta   90.00
_cell.angle_gamma   90.00
#
_symmetry.space_group_name_H-M   'P 1'
#
loop_
_entity.id
_entity.type
_entity.pdbx_description
1 polymer ?
#
loop_
_entity_poly.entity_id
_entity_poly.type
_entity_poly.pdbx_seq_one_letter_code
_entity_poly.pdbx_strand_id
1 'polypeptide(L)'
;MSENTVRRFSWAEIAYHWSQAIPYLVLFCTGGALLLQRLLGVEVVPPAALSVVHRVTGLILIVVLTQTLVVSLFTGEIRELARTVRESLSWGMADAIWLAKMPFHVAWPAISLPPMGRMNPGQKLHVLFVATLVPGFIVTGVWMMLARGALAAWAIHAALFAPACGFMLVHLFLSLVNPPTRQALPGMLGGSVAVEYARAHHPLWVGEGKGEEHSAIVSLRPLLATAAALAVVASIGVVVYGPRRLKERTALVLKRNGVDAILPGGLCVSHAKDPKAQACRACHRLFGPLPSSACLECHKPIQQVMAAKLGYHGTLAGECRDCHTDHAGESFDIRGLDAKGFNHNRTRYPLDGKHKQVDCEKCHSAPDAKQTRHIGLRFDACTDCHPNVHEDARAANCARCHTLRQWKQPDLLFAHNRDSDFHLQGKHAEIACEKCHPPVATAQGGKALRLYGLGRQCAQCHPDPHKPTLGAECGRCHTERSWRGRELLFDHTRDCRFPLLGAHAKVDCGKCHVPQEGKPLATAKFREIDVKCADCHPDPHGKQFAKTCEACHSEVSWKGRWVVDAHGQGAEFPLLGKHRTAECVKCHRLPNGGAKLAEALFANTPKTCEGCHPDPHRGQMRSKCAVCHTDEGWKGRHLLFAHDQHSEFAIDGIHADLACLSCHKGEQSPLYRPLPRTCEGCHSDVERWLRGVASSVTDKPDPHAGRVACIKCHLPSVRHQTSAQHADTCRACHNEQYIGLFYEWQKTFREREVQVEKKLKALREANDPGAGELEKKIGEA
;
A
#
# COMPACT_ATOMS: atom_id res chain seq x y z
N MET A 1 -30.69 -7.22 94.78
CA MET A 1 -32.03 -6.67 94.50
C MET A 1 -32.06 -5.29 95.10
N SER A 2 -32.16 -4.22 94.29
CA SER A 2 -32.58 -2.94 94.86
C SER A 2 -34.05 -3.09 95.25
N GLU A 3 -34.48 -2.50 96.37
CA GLU A 3 -35.85 -2.66 96.90
C GLU A 3 -36.96 -2.21 95.91
N ASN A 4 -36.60 -1.55 94.79
CA ASN A 4 -37.55 -0.91 93.88
C ASN A 4 -37.63 -1.53 92.46
N THR A 5 -36.94 -2.63 92.15
CA THR A 5 -37.00 -3.25 90.78
C THR A 5 -37.14 -4.77 90.76
N VAL A 6 -37.83 -5.30 89.74
CA VAL A 6 -38.03 -6.73 89.49
C VAL A 6 -37.53 -7.13 88.09
N ARG A 7 -36.80 -8.24 87.98
CA ARG A 7 -36.28 -8.76 86.71
C ARG A 7 -37.42 -9.32 85.86
N ARG A 8 -37.68 -8.72 84.71
CA ARG A 8 -38.78 -9.07 83.78
C ARG A 8 -38.33 -9.94 82.60
N PHE A 9 -37.14 -9.65 82.06
CA PHE A 9 -36.60 -10.33 80.88
C PHE A 9 -35.20 -10.88 81.13
N SER A 10 -34.93 -12.06 80.59
CA SER A 10 -33.61 -12.69 80.51
C SER A 10 -32.71 -12.00 79.49
N TRP A 11 -31.42 -12.29 79.55
CA TRP A 11 -30.48 -11.77 78.54
C TRP A 11 -30.82 -12.32 77.15
N ALA A 12 -31.21 -13.59 77.03
CA ALA A 12 -31.59 -14.18 75.74
C ALA A 12 -32.85 -13.53 75.15
N GLU A 13 -33.86 -13.19 75.95
CA GLU A 13 -35.05 -12.45 75.47
C GLU A 13 -34.68 -11.06 74.94
N ILE A 14 -33.78 -10.35 75.64
CA ILE A 14 -33.31 -9.02 75.23
C ILE A 14 -32.47 -9.11 73.95
N ALA A 15 -31.51 -10.03 73.91
CA ALA A 15 -30.65 -10.26 72.75
C ALA A 15 -31.49 -10.67 71.52
N TYR A 16 -32.45 -11.58 71.71
CA TYR A 16 -33.37 -11.99 70.64
C TYR A 16 -34.18 -10.80 70.13
N HIS A 17 -34.77 -9.99 71.01
CA HIS A 17 -35.50 -8.80 70.62
C HIS A 17 -34.66 -7.81 69.81
N TRP A 18 -33.47 -7.43 70.28
CA TRP A 18 -32.66 -6.43 69.58
C TRP A 18 -32.02 -6.97 68.30
N SER A 19 -31.73 -8.28 68.24
CA SER A 19 -31.24 -8.94 67.01
C SER A 19 -32.23 -8.89 65.86
N GLN A 20 -33.54 -8.86 66.15
CA GLN A 20 -34.57 -8.57 65.14
C GLN A 20 -34.86 -7.08 65.00
N ALA A 21 -35.02 -6.34 66.09
CA ALA A 21 -35.58 -4.98 66.05
C ALA A 21 -34.71 -4.01 65.24
N ILE A 22 -33.38 -4.06 65.39
CA ILE A 22 -32.48 -3.13 64.69
C ILE A 22 -32.49 -3.38 63.17
N PRO A 23 -32.20 -4.59 62.66
CA PRO A 23 -32.27 -4.83 61.22
C PRO A 23 -33.70 -4.68 60.69
N TYR A 24 -34.71 -5.06 61.46
CA TYR A 24 -36.11 -4.95 61.05
C TYR A 24 -36.54 -3.50 60.83
N LEU A 25 -36.13 -2.54 61.68
CA LEU A 25 -36.46 -1.13 61.47
C LEU A 25 -35.87 -0.61 60.16
N VAL A 26 -34.63 -0.98 59.84
CA VAL A 26 -34.01 -0.63 58.56
C VAL A 26 -34.76 -1.29 57.39
N LEU A 27 -35.13 -2.55 57.51
CA LEU A 27 -35.94 -3.27 56.51
C LEU A 27 -37.33 -2.66 56.32
N PHE A 28 -37.97 -2.26 57.42
CA PHE A 28 -39.28 -1.63 57.43
C PHE A 28 -39.25 -0.27 56.73
N CYS A 29 -38.26 0.57 57.05
CA CYS A 29 -38.08 1.87 56.40
C CYS A 29 -37.71 1.73 54.93
N THR A 30 -36.76 0.85 54.58
CA THR A 30 -36.32 0.66 53.18
C THR A 30 -37.41 0.00 52.33
N GLY A 31 -38.10 -1.02 52.84
CA GLY A 31 -39.23 -1.67 52.17
C GLY A 31 -40.42 -0.73 52.01
N GLY A 32 -40.76 0.03 53.07
CA GLY A 32 -41.79 1.06 53.03
C GLY A 32 -41.47 2.18 52.04
N ALA A 33 -40.23 2.65 52.00
CA ALA A 33 -39.78 3.65 51.02
C ALA A 33 -39.84 3.12 49.58
N LEU A 34 -39.47 1.86 49.35
CA LEU A 34 -39.60 1.22 48.03
C LEU A 34 -41.06 1.14 47.58
N LEU A 35 -41.99 0.76 48.47
CA LEU A 35 -43.42 0.69 48.15
C LEU A 35 -44.03 2.09 47.96
N LEU A 36 -43.71 3.05 48.84
CA LEU A 36 -44.27 4.40 48.83
C LEU A 36 -43.84 5.20 47.59
N GLN A 37 -42.55 5.19 47.26
CA GLN A 37 -42.03 5.86 46.07
C GLN A 37 -42.61 5.31 44.77
N ARG A 38 -42.91 4.01 44.74
CA ARG A 38 -43.61 3.35 43.62
C ARG A 38 -45.07 3.77 43.54
N LEU A 39 -45.78 3.72 44.66
CA LEU A 39 -47.19 4.16 44.74
C LEU A 39 -47.35 5.61 44.29
N LEU A 40 -46.42 6.49 44.67
CA LEU A 40 -46.41 7.90 44.30
C LEU A 40 -45.74 8.15 42.93
N GLY A 41 -45.03 7.19 42.36
CA GLY A 41 -44.25 7.38 41.13
C GLY A 41 -43.22 8.51 41.23
N VAL A 42 -42.58 8.65 42.39
CA VAL A 42 -41.52 9.64 42.67
C VAL A 42 -40.29 8.94 43.20
N GLU A 43 -39.15 9.24 42.61
CA GLU A 43 -37.85 8.83 43.11
C GLU A 43 -37.27 9.91 44.02
N VAL A 44 -37.27 9.66 45.33
CA VAL A 44 -36.62 10.48 46.36
C VAL A 44 -35.22 9.95 46.66
N VAL A 45 -35.10 8.62 46.74
CA VAL A 45 -33.85 7.88 46.91
C VAL A 45 -33.76 6.83 45.80
N PRO A 46 -32.59 6.66 45.16
CA PRO A 46 -32.42 5.68 44.11
C PRO A 46 -32.92 4.28 44.51
N PRO A 47 -33.91 3.69 43.80
CA PRO A 47 -34.47 2.39 44.13
C PRO A 47 -33.43 1.27 44.12
N ALA A 48 -32.40 1.40 43.28
CA ALA A 48 -31.26 0.48 43.25
C ALA A 48 -30.51 0.49 44.59
N ALA A 49 -30.22 1.67 45.15
CA ALA A 49 -29.54 1.80 46.44
C ALA A 49 -30.40 1.23 47.57
N LEU A 50 -31.69 1.59 47.63
CA LEU A 50 -32.63 1.05 48.62
C LEU A 50 -32.76 -0.47 48.53
N SER A 51 -32.84 -1.03 47.32
CA SER A 51 -32.92 -2.48 47.10
C SER A 51 -31.65 -3.22 47.56
N VAL A 52 -30.47 -2.62 47.34
CA VAL A 52 -29.21 -3.18 47.85
C VAL A 52 -29.21 -3.17 49.37
N VAL A 53 -29.48 -2.02 50.01
CA VAL A 53 -29.52 -1.91 51.47
C VAL A 53 -30.54 -2.87 52.07
N HIS A 54 -31.74 -2.96 51.49
CA HIS A 54 -32.79 -3.86 51.94
C HIS A 54 -32.36 -5.34 51.88
N ARG A 55 -31.82 -5.81 50.75
CA ARG A 55 -31.37 -7.21 50.61
C ARG A 55 -30.22 -7.55 51.55
N VAL A 56 -29.22 -6.67 51.66
CA VAL A 56 -28.08 -6.88 52.54
C VAL A 56 -28.53 -6.92 54.00
N THR A 57 -29.38 -5.99 54.42
CA THR A 57 -29.94 -5.97 55.78
C THR A 57 -30.78 -7.22 56.05
N GLY A 58 -31.49 -7.75 55.05
CA GLY A 58 -32.24 -9.01 55.16
C GLY A 58 -31.33 -10.20 55.45
N LEU A 59 -30.17 -10.27 54.79
CA LEU A 59 -29.15 -11.27 55.09
C LEU A 59 -28.55 -11.09 56.49
N ILE A 60 -28.28 -9.84 56.90
CA ILE A 60 -27.80 -9.52 58.26
C ILE A 60 -28.82 -10.00 59.30
N LEU A 61 -30.12 -9.73 59.11
CA LEU A 61 -31.17 -10.22 60.01
C LEU A 61 -31.11 -11.75 60.18
N ILE A 62 -30.99 -12.50 59.07
CA ILE A 62 -30.90 -13.97 59.11
C ILE A 62 -29.67 -14.42 59.90
N VAL A 63 -28.51 -13.82 59.64
CA VAL A 63 -27.25 -14.17 60.30
C VAL A 63 -27.32 -13.87 61.80
N VAL A 64 -27.71 -12.65 62.18
CA VAL A 64 -27.74 -12.23 63.58
C VAL A 64 -28.80 -13.02 64.36
N LEU A 65 -29.98 -13.28 63.80
CA LEU A 65 -30.98 -14.13 64.45
C LEU A 65 -30.49 -15.55 64.64
N THR A 66 -29.88 -16.15 63.61
CA THR A 66 -29.31 -17.50 63.71
C THR A 66 -28.23 -17.56 64.78
N GLN A 67 -27.33 -16.59 64.79
CA GLN A 67 -26.28 -16.46 65.81
C GLN A 67 -26.89 -16.37 67.22
N THR A 68 -27.90 -15.52 67.44
CA THR A 68 -28.55 -15.38 68.75
C THR A 68 -29.21 -16.67 69.20
N LEU A 69 -29.89 -17.39 68.29
CA LEU A 69 -30.51 -18.69 68.60
C LEU A 69 -29.46 -19.74 68.95
N VAL A 70 -28.37 -19.82 68.19
CA VAL A 70 -27.26 -20.75 68.44
C VAL A 70 -26.60 -20.47 69.78
N VAL A 71 -26.29 -19.21 70.10
CA VAL A 71 -25.73 -18.84 71.42
C VAL A 71 -26.70 -19.19 72.55
N SER A 72 -28.00 -18.95 72.37
CA SER A 72 -29.03 -19.30 73.36
C SER A 72 -29.14 -20.82 73.57
N LEU A 73 -28.93 -21.63 72.53
CA LEU A 73 -28.87 -23.09 72.62
C LEU A 73 -27.66 -23.55 73.45
N PHE A 74 -26.47 -23.00 73.18
CA PHE A 74 -25.24 -23.38 73.89
C PHE A 74 -25.20 -22.92 75.35
N THR A 75 -25.81 -21.77 75.65
CA THR A 75 -25.87 -21.22 77.02
C THR A 75 -27.01 -21.79 77.86
N GLY A 76 -27.91 -22.60 77.28
CA GLY A 76 -29.09 -23.15 77.95
C GLY A 76 -30.24 -22.14 78.14
N GLU A 77 -30.02 -20.86 77.84
CA GLU A 77 -30.99 -19.77 77.93
C GLU A 77 -32.13 -19.89 76.89
N ILE A 78 -32.02 -20.79 75.90
CA ILE A 78 -33.11 -21.13 74.98
C ILE A 78 -34.41 -21.55 75.70
N ARG A 79 -34.30 -22.07 76.92
CA ARG A 79 -35.46 -22.42 77.77
C ARG A 79 -36.29 -21.20 78.15
N GLU A 80 -35.66 -20.04 78.34
CA GLU A 80 -36.35 -18.78 78.62
C GLU A 80 -37.11 -18.26 77.41
N LEU A 81 -36.53 -18.37 76.21
CA LEU A 81 -37.22 -18.07 74.95
C LEU A 81 -38.41 -19.02 74.73
N ALA A 82 -38.21 -20.33 74.96
CA ALA A 82 -39.28 -21.33 74.87
C ALA A 82 -40.40 -21.09 75.90
N ARG A 83 -40.06 -20.62 77.11
CA ARG A 83 -41.01 -20.20 78.14
C ARG A 83 -41.86 -19.03 77.64
N THR A 84 -41.25 -18.01 77.04
CA THR A 84 -41.97 -16.85 76.48
C THR A 84 -42.90 -17.24 75.33
N VAL A 85 -42.48 -18.16 74.45
CA VAL A 85 -43.36 -18.71 73.39
C VAL A 85 -44.53 -19.48 74.01
N ARG A 86 -44.26 -20.35 74.99
CA ARG A 86 -45.32 -21.13 75.67
C ARG A 86 -46.32 -20.23 76.40
N GLU A 87 -45.84 -19.22 77.12
CA GLU A 87 -46.68 -18.21 77.79
C GLU A 87 -47.53 -17.44 76.76
N SER A 88 -46.99 -17.13 75.58
CA SER A 88 -47.72 -16.46 74.49
C SER A 88 -48.77 -17.33 73.81
N LEU A 89 -48.58 -18.66 73.83
CA LEU A 89 -49.55 -19.64 73.32
C LEU A 89 -50.58 -20.07 74.38
N SER A 90 -50.41 -19.66 75.64
CA SER A 90 -51.33 -19.99 76.73
C SER A 90 -52.45 -18.94 76.82
N TRP A 91 -53.69 -19.38 76.61
CA TRP A 91 -54.88 -18.53 76.58
C TRP A 91 -55.91 -19.01 77.61
N GLY A 92 -56.32 -18.10 78.49
CA GLY A 92 -57.40 -18.32 79.46
C GLY A 92 -58.59 -17.39 79.24
N MET A 93 -59.66 -17.60 80.00
CA MET A 93 -60.87 -16.76 79.93
C MET A 93 -60.57 -15.29 80.30
N ALA A 94 -59.65 -15.07 81.24
CA ALA A 94 -59.19 -13.72 81.60
C ALA A 94 -58.54 -12.98 80.42
N ASP A 95 -57.80 -13.69 79.54
CA ASP A 95 -57.18 -13.11 78.35
C ASP A 95 -58.25 -12.67 77.33
N ALA A 96 -59.30 -13.48 77.14
CA ALA A 96 -60.41 -13.17 76.25
C ALA A 96 -61.24 -11.96 76.74
N ILE A 97 -61.53 -11.92 78.05
CA ILE A 97 -62.22 -10.78 78.68
C ILE A 97 -61.39 -9.50 78.53
N TRP A 98 -60.07 -9.59 78.72
CA TRP A 98 -59.18 -8.45 78.54
C TRP A 98 -59.24 -7.93 77.10
N LEU A 99 -59.12 -8.81 76.08
CA LEU A 99 -59.19 -8.40 74.68
C LEU A 99 -60.53 -7.76 74.32
N ALA A 100 -61.64 -8.29 74.83
CA ALA A 100 -62.97 -7.73 74.60
C ALA A 100 -63.15 -6.36 75.26
N LYS A 101 -62.64 -6.17 76.49
CA LYS A 101 -62.77 -4.91 77.25
C LYS A 101 -61.78 -3.83 76.84
N MET A 102 -60.63 -4.18 76.29
CA MET A 102 -59.55 -3.23 75.98
C MET A 102 -59.94 -2.06 75.09
N PRO A 103 -60.65 -2.24 73.95
CA PRO A 103 -61.07 -1.12 73.12
C PRO A 103 -61.96 -0.13 73.87
N PHE A 104 -62.85 -0.65 74.74
CA PHE A 104 -63.73 0.17 75.56
C PHE A 104 -62.98 0.84 76.71
N HIS A 105 -61.99 0.17 77.32
CA HIS A 105 -61.15 0.76 78.36
C HIS A 105 -60.33 1.96 77.84
N VAL A 106 -59.88 1.92 76.58
CA VAL A 106 -59.18 3.05 75.94
C VAL A 106 -60.09 4.29 75.83
N ALA A 107 -61.37 4.10 75.50
CA ALA A 107 -62.34 5.19 75.40
C ALA A 107 -62.93 5.61 76.76
N TRP A 108 -63.07 4.65 77.68
CA TRP A 108 -63.67 4.82 79.00
C TRP A 108 -62.79 4.14 80.07
N PRO A 109 -61.82 4.87 80.65
CA PRO A 109 -60.88 4.34 81.64
C PRO A 109 -61.52 3.75 82.91
N ALA A 110 -62.78 4.06 83.18
CA ALA A 110 -63.56 3.50 84.29
C ALA A 110 -63.85 2.00 84.14
N ILE A 111 -63.71 1.43 82.93
CA ILE A 111 -63.90 0.00 82.71
C ILE A 111 -62.67 -0.75 83.23
N SER A 112 -62.79 -1.48 84.34
CA SER A 112 -61.68 -2.26 84.87
C SER A 112 -61.32 -3.46 84.00
N LEU A 113 -60.02 -3.71 83.89
CA LEU A 113 -59.45 -4.85 83.17
C LEU A 113 -59.10 -5.97 84.16
N PRO A 114 -59.21 -7.24 83.75
CA PRO A 114 -58.82 -8.34 84.62
C PRO A 114 -57.33 -8.29 84.97
N PRO A 115 -56.93 -8.82 86.14
CA PRO A 115 -55.53 -8.86 86.56
C PRO A 115 -54.72 -9.78 85.63
N MET A 116 -53.54 -9.34 85.19
CA MET A 116 -52.74 -10.02 84.16
C MET A 116 -51.44 -10.60 84.72
N GLY A 117 -50.97 -11.69 84.12
CA GLY A 117 -49.65 -12.28 84.37
C GLY A 117 -48.52 -11.50 83.70
N ARG A 118 -47.32 -12.09 83.60
CA ARG A 118 -46.09 -11.44 83.08
C ARG A 118 -46.28 -10.81 81.69
N MET A 119 -47.14 -11.42 80.87
CA MET A 119 -47.55 -10.91 79.56
C MET A 119 -49.06 -10.73 79.52
N ASN A 120 -49.51 -9.54 79.13
CA ASN A 120 -50.93 -9.31 78.83
C ASN A 120 -51.26 -9.82 77.41
N PRO A 121 -52.55 -10.01 77.06
CA PRO A 121 -52.95 -10.54 75.76
C PRO A 121 -52.46 -9.72 74.56
N GLY A 122 -52.38 -8.39 74.68
CA GLY A 122 -51.82 -7.55 73.63
C GLY A 122 -50.34 -7.86 73.35
N GLN A 123 -49.55 -8.07 74.41
CA GLN A 123 -48.15 -8.50 74.30
C GLN A 123 -48.04 -9.93 73.76
N LYS A 124 -48.93 -10.85 74.17
CA LYS A 124 -48.99 -12.22 73.62
C LYS A 124 -49.26 -12.19 72.11
N LEU A 125 -50.27 -11.42 71.67
CA LEU A 125 -50.57 -11.22 70.25
C LEU A 125 -49.37 -10.63 69.50
N HIS A 126 -48.70 -9.64 70.08
CA HIS A 126 -47.53 -9.03 69.44
C HIS A 126 -46.39 -10.04 69.23
N VAL A 127 -46.08 -10.87 70.23
CA VAL A 127 -45.07 -11.94 70.11
C VAL A 127 -45.46 -12.95 69.03
N LEU A 128 -46.71 -13.44 69.02
CA LEU A 128 -47.18 -14.37 68.00
C LEU A 128 -47.13 -13.77 66.59
N PHE A 129 -47.46 -12.49 66.47
CA PHE A 129 -47.46 -11.77 65.21
C PHE A 129 -46.03 -11.60 64.67
N VAL A 130 -45.09 -11.18 65.51
CA VAL A 130 -43.66 -11.10 65.15
C VAL A 130 -43.10 -12.49 64.81
N ALA A 131 -43.44 -13.52 65.59
CA ALA A 131 -43.02 -14.91 65.37
C ALA A 131 -43.57 -15.51 64.06
N THR A 132 -44.61 -14.92 63.47
CA THR A 132 -45.17 -15.33 62.18
C THR A 132 -44.63 -14.46 61.04
N LEU A 133 -44.65 -13.14 61.20
CA LEU A 133 -44.26 -12.20 60.15
C LEU A 133 -42.77 -12.25 59.83
N VAL A 134 -41.89 -12.31 60.83
CA VAL A 134 -40.44 -12.27 60.59
C VAL A 134 -40.00 -13.48 59.75
N PRO A 135 -40.38 -14.74 60.10
CA PRO A 135 -40.14 -15.88 59.21
C PRO A 135 -40.82 -15.73 57.85
N GLY A 136 -42.04 -15.21 57.79
CA GLY A 136 -42.75 -14.94 56.53
C GLY A 136 -41.97 -14.03 55.59
N PHE A 137 -41.42 -12.92 56.10
CA PHE A 137 -40.56 -12.01 55.35
C PHE A 137 -39.23 -12.66 54.94
N ILE A 138 -38.61 -13.45 55.82
CA ILE A 138 -37.38 -14.18 55.51
C ILE A 138 -37.61 -15.17 54.37
N VAL A 139 -38.63 -16.03 54.47
CA VAL A 139 -38.93 -17.05 53.45
C VAL A 139 -39.25 -16.41 52.11
N THR A 140 -40.15 -15.42 52.11
CA THR A 140 -40.53 -14.74 50.87
C THR A 140 -39.40 -13.89 50.30
N GLY A 141 -38.57 -13.27 51.14
CA GLY A 141 -37.39 -12.50 50.71
C GLY A 141 -36.32 -13.38 50.06
N VAL A 142 -35.98 -14.51 50.69
CA VAL A 142 -35.05 -15.50 50.10
C VAL A 142 -35.61 -16.07 48.80
N TRP A 143 -36.92 -16.36 48.75
CA TRP A 143 -37.56 -16.83 47.53
C TRP A 143 -37.48 -15.80 46.40
N MET A 144 -37.69 -14.50 46.68
CA MET A 144 -37.51 -13.43 45.69
C MET A 144 -36.06 -13.31 45.20
N MET A 145 -35.07 -13.63 46.04
CA MET A 145 -33.65 -13.60 45.67
C MET A 145 -33.26 -14.76 44.74
N LEU A 146 -33.76 -15.96 45.02
CA LEU A 146 -33.44 -17.18 44.25
C LEU A 146 -34.29 -17.32 42.98
N ALA A 147 -35.59 -17.04 43.05
CA ALA A 147 -36.53 -17.14 41.94
C ALA A 147 -36.91 -15.75 41.41
N ARG A 148 -35.93 -15.04 40.82
CA ARG A 148 -36.15 -13.69 40.29
C ARG A 148 -37.33 -13.67 39.31
N GLY A 149 -38.31 -12.82 39.59
CA GLY A 149 -39.53 -12.69 38.80
C GLY A 149 -40.68 -13.64 39.19
N ALA A 150 -40.58 -14.39 40.29
CA ALA A 150 -41.71 -15.15 40.83
C ALA A 150 -42.76 -14.21 41.45
N LEU A 151 -43.95 -14.15 40.85
CA LEU A 151 -45.00 -13.20 41.27
C LEU A 151 -45.54 -13.48 42.68
N ALA A 152 -45.68 -14.75 43.06
CA ALA A 152 -46.24 -15.12 44.36
C ALA A 152 -45.35 -14.67 45.51
N ALA A 153 -44.03 -14.85 45.38
CA ALA A 153 -43.05 -14.43 46.38
C ALA A 153 -43.17 -12.92 46.66
N TRP A 154 -43.21 -12.14 45.58
CA TRP A 154 -43.36 -10.69 45.62
C TRP A 154 -44.69 -10.28 46.27
N ALA A 155 -45.80 -10.87 45.82
CA ALA A 155 -47.14 -10.53 46.29
C ALA A 155 -47.33 -10.83 47.78
N ILE A 156 -46.86 -11.99 48.24
CA ILE A 156 -46.93 -12.37 49.66
C ILE A 156 -46.05 -11.44 50.49
N HIS A 157 -44.81 -11.18 50.07
CA HIS A 157 -43.90 -10.28 50.80
C HIS A 157 -44.50 -8.87 50.98
N ALA A 158 -45.09 -8.32 49.92
CA ALA A 158 -45.77 -7.03 49.98
C ALA A 158 -47.04 -7.07 50.86
N ALA A 159 -47.83 -8.15 50.77
CA ALA A 159 -49.05 -8.31 51.59
C ALA A 159 -48.74 -8.39 53.09
N LEU A 160 -47.62 -9.01 53.48
CA LEU A 160 -47.17 -9.07 54.88
C LEU A 160 -46.85 -7.68 55.46
N PHE A 161 -46.52 -6.69 54.62
CA PHE A 161 -46.16 -5.34 55.06
C PHE A 161 -47.33 -4.57 55.68
N ALA A 162 -48.55 -4.75 55.17
CA ALA A 162 -49.71 -4.01 55.66
C ALA A 162 -50.00 -4.26 57.15
N PRO A 163 -50.16 -5.52 57.61
CA PRO A 163 -50.41 -5.75 59.03
C PRO A 163 -49.12 -5.57 59.85
N ALA A 164 -47.93 -5.75 59.28
CA ALA A 164 -46.66 -5.38 59.91
C ALA A 164 -46.59 -3.89 60.32
N CYS A 165 -47.02 -3.01 59.43
CA CYS A 165 -47.07 -1.57 59.66
C CYS A 165 -47.97 -1.22 60.85
N GLY A 166 -49.18 -1.77 60.90
CA GLY A 166 -50.10 -1.53 62.01
C GLY A 166 -49.54 -1.95 63.36
N PHE A 167 -49.04 -3.19 63.46
CA PHE A 167 -48.48 -3.69 64.72
C PHE A 167 -47.19 -2.98 65.14
N MET A 168 -46.32 -2.64 64.20
CA MET A 168 -45.08 -1.91 64.50
C MET A 168 -45.38 -0.51 65.02
N LEU A 169 -46.30 0.23 64.39
CA LEU A 169 -46.68 1.57 64.83
C LEU A 169 -47.29 1.54 66.24
N VAL A 170 -48.20 0.58 66.50
CA VAL A 170 -48.79 0.40 67.84
C VAL A 170 -47.71 0.05 68.87
N HIS A 171 -46.79 -0.86 68.54
CA HIS A 171 -45.70 -1.25 69.43
C HIS A 171 -44.77 -0.09 69.77
N LEU A 172 -44.33 0.68 68.78
CA LEU A 172 -43.48 1.86 68.98
C LEU A 172 -44.19 2.96 69.77
N PHE A 173 -45.47 3.21 69.49
CA PHE A 173 -46.26 4.17 70.26
C PHE A 173 -46.37 3.77 71.73
N LEU A 174 -46.73 2.50 72.01
CA LEU A 174 -46.87 2.01 73.38
C LEU A 174 -45.54 1.97 74.13
N SER A 175 -44.42 1.68 73.46
CA SER A 175 -43.12 1.54 74.10
C SER A 175 -42.35 2.86 74.27
N LEU A 176 -42.50 3.82 73.35
CA LEU A 176 -41.71 5.05 73.33
C LEU A 176 -42.50 6.30 73.73
N VAL A 177 -43.79 6.38 73.37
CA VAL A 177 -44.58 7.61 73.48
C VAL A 177 -45.58 7.55 74.63
N ASN A 178 -46.34 6.47 74.76
CA ASN A 178 -47.44 6.35 75.72
C ASN A 178 -46.91 6.32 77.18
N PRO A 179 -47.16 7.36 78.02
CA PRO A 179 -46.55 7.47 79.34
C PRO A 179 -46.82 6.31 80.32
N PRO A 180 -48.02 5.70 80.38
CA PRO A 180 -48.28 4.55 81.24
C PRO A 180 -47.44 3.33 80.88
N THR A 181 -47.30 3.03 79.59
CA THR A 181 -46.63 1.80 79.13
C THR A 181 -45.16 1.96 78.80
N ARG A 182 -44.67 3.17 78.51
CA ARG A 182 -43.24 3.44 78.25
C ARG A 182 -42.33 3.12 79.45
N GLN A 183 -42.91 3.05 80.65
CA GLN A 183 -42.22 2.60 81.87
C GLN A 183 -41.72 1.14 81.77
N ALA A 184 -42.20 0.37 80.78
CA ALA A 184 -41.68 -0.95 80.45
C ALA A 184 -40.32 -0.92 79.73
N LEU A 185 -39.90 0.22 79.15
CA LEU A 185 -38.70 0.32 78.31
C LEU A 185 -37.38 -0.06 79.02
N PRO A 186 -37.14 0.32 80.29
CA PRO A 186 -35.98 -0.16 81.04
C PRO A 186 -35.90 -1.70 81.12
N GLY A 187 -37.05 -2.39 81.06
CA GLY A 187 -37.10 -3.84 80.99
C GLY A 187 -36.44 -4.39 79.71
N MET A 188 -36.61 -3.73 78.56
CA MET A 188 -35.98 -4.16 77.31
C MET A 188 -34.54 -3.68 77.13
N LEU A 189 -34.12 -2.65 77.86
CA LEU A 189 -32.74 -2.15 77.81
C LEU A 189 -31.83 -2.81 78.85
N GLY A 190 -32.36 -3.15 80.03
CA GLY A 190 -31.60 -3.67 81.16
C GLY A 190 -32.22 -4.87 81.89
N GLY A 191 -33.34 -5.41 81.40
CA GLY A 191 -33.95 -6.65 81.91
C GLY A 191 -34.85 -6.48 83.13
N SER A 192 -34.91 -5.31 83.77
CA SER A 192 -35.68 -5.07 84.99
C SER A 192 -36.63 -3.89 84.87
N VAL A 193 -37.76 -3.94 85.58
CA VAL A 193 -38.77 -2.87 85.65
C VAL A 193 -39.04 -2.48 87.10
N ALA A 194 -39.58 -1.27 87.32
CA ALA A 194 -40.00 -0.83 88.65
C ALA A 194 -41.10 -1.72 89.22
N VAL A 195 -41.07 -1.99 90.53
CA VAL A 195 -42.06 -2.85 91.20
C VAL A 195 -43.46 -2.24 91.13
N GLU A 196 -43.58 -0.92 91.24
CA GLU A 196 -44.85 -0.19 91.14
C GLU A 196 -45.50 -0.39 89.77
N TYR A 197 -44.70 -0.33 88.71
CA TYR A 197 -45.16 -0.60 87.35
C TYR A 197 -45.61 -2.07 87.20
N ALA A 198 -44.87 -3.01 87.79
CA ALA A 198 -45.20 -4.43 87.75
C ALA A 198 -46.52 -4.73 88.47
N ARG A 199 -46.78 -4.11 89.64
CA ARG A 199 -48.06 -4.21 90.36
C ARG A 199 -49.22 -3.63 89.54
N ALA A 200 -49.04 -2.44 88.97
CA ALA A 200 -50.09 -1.76 88.23
C ALA A 200 -50.50 -2.48 86.93
N HIS A 201 -49.54 -3.04 86.19
CA HIS A 201 -49.81 -3.61 84.86
C HIS A 201 -49.80 -5.14 84.81
N HIS A 202 -49.18 -5.81 85.79
CA HIS A 202 -48.95 -7.25 85.82
C HIS A 202 -49.14 -7.84 87.24
N PRO A 203 -50.28 -7.61 87.92
CA PRO A 203 -50.46 -7.96 89.33
C PRO A 203 -50.32 -9.46 89.62
N LEU A 204 -50.78 -10.34 88.72
CA LEU A 204 -50.64 -11.80 88.90
C LEU A 204 -49.19 -12.27 88.78
N TRP A 205 -48.30 -11.47 88.17
CA TRP A 205 -46.89 -11.81 88.03
C TRP A 205 -46.11 -11.57 89.32
N VAL A 206 -46.46 -10.53 90.08
CA VAL A 206 -45.81 -10.17 91.35
C VAL A 206 -46.48 -10.81 92.58
N GLY A 207 -47.51 -11.63 92.38
CA GLY A 207 -48.18 -12.39 93.44
C GLY A 207 -49.31 -11.66 94.16
N GLU A 208 -49.85 -10.57 93.59
CA GLU A 208 -50.94 -9.79 94.18
C GLU A 208 -52.28 -10.16 93.53
N GLY A 209 -53.20 -10.73 94.33
CA GLY A 209 -54.48 -11.31 93.86
C GLY A 209 -55.62 -10.30 93.62
N LYS A 210 -55.42 -9.02 93.95
CA LYS A 210 -56.38 -7.93 93.66
C LYS A 210 -55.59 -6.77 93.05
N GLY A 211 -55.83 -6.46 91.78
CA GLY A 211 -55.27 -5.26 91.17
C GLY A 211 -55.88 -4.03 91.81
N GLU A 212 -55.06 -3.10 92.28
CA GLU A 212 -55.53 -1.78 92.72
C GLU A 212 -56.25 -1.08 91.55
N GLU A 213 -57.33 -0.36 91.84
CA GLU A 213 -57.90 0.59 90.87
C GLU A 213 -56.80 1.60 90.52
N HIS A 214 -56.54 1.84 89.22
CA HIS A 214 -56.40 3.17 88.59
C HIS A 214 -55.55 3.21 87.29
N SER A 215 -55.93 4.19 86.46
CA SER A 215 -55.33 4.77 85.25
C SER A 215 -55.49 4.01 83.92
N ALA A 216 -55.83 4.77 82.88
CA ALA A 216 -56.01 4.28 81.52
C ALA A 216 -54.70 3.67 80.98
N ILE A 217 -54.75 2.45 80.44
CA ILE A 217 -53.58 1.82 79.80
C ILE A 217 -53.03 2.65 78.63
N VAL A 218 -53.90 3.40 77.95
CA VAL A 218 -53.53 4.31 76.85
C VAL A 218 -53.96 5.73 77.19
N SER A 219 -53.03 6.68 77.10
CA SER A 219 -53.34 8.10 77.32
C SER A 219 -53.88 8.74 76.04
N LEU A 220 -55.10 9.30 76.09
CA LEU A 220 -55.80 9.86 74.94
C LEU A 220 -55.09 11.11 74.36
N ARG A 221 -54.48 11.95 75.20
CA ARG A 221 -53.77 13.17 74.76
C ARG A 221 -52.57 12.88 73.84
N PRO A 222 -51.58 12.06 74.22
CA PRO A 222 -50.47 11.71 73.33
C PRO A 222 -50.93 10.88 72.13
N LEU A 223 -51.99 10.08 72.26
CA LEU A 223 -52.58 9.38 71.11
C LEU A 223 -53.11 10.38 70.06
N LEU A 224 -53.94 11.33 70.48
CA LEU A 224 -54.48 12.38 69.60
C LEU A 224 -53.38 13.29 69.04
N ALA A 225 -52.38 13.65 69.84
CA ALA A 225 -51.23 14.43 69.39
C ALA A 225 -50.39 13.68 68.35
N THR A 226 -50.16 12.37 68.55
CA THR A 226 -49.44 11.53 67.59
C THR A 226 -50.25 11.35 66.30
N ALA A 227 -51.56 11.13 66.41
CA ALA A 227 -52.45 11.06 65.25
C ALA A 227 -52.49 12.39 64.46
N ALA A 228 -52.56 13.53 65.16
CA ALA A 228 -52.49 14.85 64.55
C ALA A 228 -51.12 15.10 63.88
N ALA A 229 -50.01 14.72 64.52
CA ALA A 229 -48.68 14.83 63.94
C ALA A 229 -48.54 13.97 62.66
N LEU A 230 -49.02 12.73 62.69
CA LEU A 230 -49.05 11.86 61.50
C LEU A 230 -49.94 12.43 60.39
N ALA A 231 -51.10 13.02 60.74
CA ALA A 231 -51.98 13.68 59.78
C ALA A 231 -51.33 14.94 59.17
N VAL A 232 -50.58 15.72 59.97
CA VAL A 232 -49.81 16.87 59.49
C VAL A 232 -48.69 16.42 58.56
N VAL A 233 -47.92 15.39 58.92
CA VAL A 233 -46.87 14.82 58.06
C VAL A 233 -47.47 14.30 56.74
N ALA A 234 -48.59 13.59 56.80
CA ALA A 234 -49.31 13.14 55.61
C ALA A 234 -49.77 14.33 54.75
N SER A 235 -50.32 15.39 55.38
CA SER A 235 -50.79 16.59 54.69
C SER A 235 -49.64 17.38 54.05
N ILE A 236 -48.50 17.53 54.73
CA ILE A 236 -47.28 18.13 54.18
C ILE A 236 -46.80 17.31 52.97
N GLY A 237 -46.80 15.97 53.09
CA GLY A 237 -46.49 15.09 51.97
C GLY A 237 -47.38 15.32 50.75
N VAL A 238 -48.69 15.50 50.96
CA VAL A 238 -49.66 15.83 49.88
C VAL A 238 -49.37 17.20 49.25
N VAL A 239 -49.06 18.21 50.06
CA VAL A 239 -48.77 19.57 49.58
C VAL A 239 -47.47 19.62 48.77
N VAL A 240 -46.41 18.98 49.27
CA VAL A 240 -45.10 18.91 48.59
C VAL A 240 -45.18 18.13 47.28
N TYR A 241 -45.95 17.05 47.25
CA TYR A 241 -46.10 16.22 46.06
C TYR A 241 -47.05 16.84 45.01
N GLY A 242 -47.99 17.67 45.45
CA GLY A 242 -48.98 18.36 44.61
C GLY A 242 -50.30 17.56 44.50
N PRO A 243 -51.45 18.15 44.91
CA PRO A 243 -52.72 17.42 45.01
C PRO A 243 -53.23 16.90 43.65
N ARG A 244 -52.91 17.60 42.56
CA ARG A 244 -53.25 17.18 41.20
C ARG A 244 -52.53 15.88 40.79
N ARG A 245 -51.22 15.80 41.04
CA ARG A 245 -50.42 14.60 40.76
C ARG A 245 -50.88 13.41 41.60
N LEU A 246 -51.22 13.65 42.86
CA LEU A 246 -51.79 12.63 43.73
C LEU A 246 -53.12 12.10 43.20
N LYS A 247 -54.03 12.98 42.77
CA LYS A 247 -55.31 12.59 42.17
C LYS A 247 -55.12 11.79 40.88
N GLU A 248 -54.22 12.23 39.99
CA GLU A 248 -53.91 11.53 38.74
C GLU A 248 -53.30 10.14 39.00
N ARG A 249 -52.37 10.00 39.94
CA ARG A 249 -51.76 8.72 40.32
C ARG A 249 -52.72 7.78 41.03
N THR A 250 -53.48 8.27 42.01
CA THR A 250 -54.50 7.46 42.70
C THR A 250 -55.57 6.96 41.74
N ALA A 251 -56.03 7.80 40.81
CA ALA A 251 -56.94 7.37 39.74
C ALA A 251 -56.31 6.31 38.83
N LEU A 252 -55.01 6.42 38.49
CA LEU A 252 -54.31 5.43 37.68
C LEU A 252 -54.17 4.08 38.40
N VAL A 253 -53.77 4.10 39.67
CA VAL A 253 -53.65 2.91 40.53
C VAL A 253 -55.00 2.22 40.66
N LEU A 254 -56.09 2.97 40.89
CA LEU A 254 -57.45 2.43 40.94
C LEU A 254 -57.89 1.84 39.59
N LYS A 255 -57.62 2.54 38.48
CA LYS A 255 -57.96 2.08 37.12
C LYS A 255 -57.24 0.78 36.74
N ARG A 256 -56.07 0.51 37.32
CA ARG A 256 -55.29 -0.71 37.13
C ARG A 256 -55.43 -1.70 38.29
N ASN A 257 -56.54 -1.64 39.05
CA ASN A 257 -56.86 -2.57 40.15
C ASN A 257 -55.74 -2.70 41.21
N GLY A 258 -54.97 -1.65 41.45
CA GLY A 258 -53.87 -1.65 42.42
C GLY A 258 -52.58 -2.32 41.96
N VAL A 259 -52.54 -2.88 40.74
CA VAL A 259 -51.36 -3.62 40.23
C VAL A 259 -50.14 -2.71 40.06
N ASP A 260 -50.33 -1.42 39.75
CA ASP A 260 -49.24 -0.43 39.67
C ASP A 260 -48.50 -0.22 40.99
N ALA A 261 -49.18 -0.35 42.14
CA ALA A 261 -48.54 -0.28 43.45
C ALA A 261 -47.62 -1.48 43.73
N ILE A 262 -47.78 -2.53 42.92
CA ILE A 262 -47.17 -3.85 43.07
C ILE A 262 -46.08 -4.11 42.01
N LEU A 263 -46.03 -3.33 40.93
CA LEU A 263 -45.03 -3.51 39.89
C LEU A 263 -43.63 -3.07 40.38
N PRO A 264 -42.56 -3.83 40.06
CA PRO A 264 -41.20 -3.48 40.42
C PRO A 264 -40.70 -2.18 39.76
N GLY A 265 -41.32 -1.80 38.63
CA GLY A 265 -41.14 -0.56 37.87
C GLY A 265 -41.96 -0.61 36.56
N GLY A 266 -42.02 0.51 35.83
CA GLY A 266 -42.70 0.57 34.53
C GLY A 266 -41.96 -0.22 33.45
N LEU A 267 -42.70 -0.81 32.49
CA LEU A 267 -42.11 -1.50 31.33
C LEU A 267 -41.38 -0.50 30.42
N CYS A 268 -40.44 -0.96 29.60
CA CYS A 268 -39.82 -0.11 28.57
C CYS A 268 -40.87 0.39 27.55
N VAL A 269 -40.61 1.50 26.83
CA VAL A 269 -41.60 2.10 25.89
C VAL A 269 -42.24 1.07 24.95
N SER A 270 -41.44 0.14 24.42
CA SER A 270 -41.92 -0.83 23.44
C SER A 270 -42.90 -1.84 24.05
N HIS A 271 -42.59 -2.39 25.22
CA HIS A 271 -43.47 -3.32 25.93
C HIS A 271 -44.62 -2.62 26.64
N ALA A 272 -44.43 -1.39 27.12
CA ALA A 272 -45.48 -0.58 27.73
C ALA A 272 -46.63 -0.27 26.75
N LYS A 273 -46.36 -0.27 25.43
CA LYS A 273 -47.37 -0.03 24.39
C LYS A 273 -48.08 -1.30 23.91
N ASP A 274 -47.55 -2.48 24.20
CA ASP A 274 -48.13 -3.75 23.78
C ASP A 274 -49.06 -4.32 24.86
N PRO A 275 -50.38 -4.44 24.61
CA PRO A 275 -51.33 -5.00 25.56
C PRO A 275 -50.97 -6.43 26.04
N LYS A 276 -50.33 -7.23 25.19
CA LYS A 276 -49.91 -8.60 25.54
C LYS A 276 -48.74 -8.56 26.54
N ALA A 277 -47.79 -7.64 26.35
CA ALA A 277 -46.65 -7.47 27.24
C ALA A 277 -47.03 -6.81 28.58
N GLN A 278 -48.13 -6.05 28.64
CA GLN A 278 -48.68 -5.51 29.89
C GLN A 278 -49.23 -6.58 30.83
N ALA A 279 -49.61 -7.75 30.32
CA ALA A 279 -50.11 -8.84 31.15
C ALA A 279 -48.95 -9.52 31.90
N CYS A 280 -48.88 -9.37 33.23
CA CYS A 280 -47.76 -9.88 34.03
C CYS A 280 -47.48 -11.37 33.78
N ARG A 281 -48.54 -12.18 33.64
CA ARG A 281 -48.46 -13.63 33.40
C ARG A 281 -48.02 -14.02 31.98
N ALA A 282 -47.99 -13.07 31.04
CA ALA A 282 -47.44 -13.33 29.71
C ALA A 282 -45.92 -13.58 29.78
N CYS A 283 -45.26 -12.95 30.76
CA CYS A 283 -43.83 -13.13 30.99
C CYS A 283 -43.56 -13.96 32.26
N HIS A 284 -44.20 -13.61 33.37
CA HIS A 284 -43.86 -14.15 34.67
C HIS A 284 -44.66 -15.40 35.04
N ARG A 285 -43.99 -16.31 35.78
CA ARG A 285 -44.62 -17.45 36.43
C ARG A 285 -45.00 -17.09 37.86
N LEU A 286 -46.02 -17.78 38.40
CA LEU A 286 -46.44 -17.57 39.79
C LEU A 286 -45.35 -18.01 40.78
N PHE A 287 -44.81 -19.22 40.62
CA PHE A 287 -43.89 -19.81 41.58
C PHE A 287 -42.43 -19.92 41.10
N GLY A 288 -42.21 -19.82 39.78
CA GLY A 288 -40.91 -20.03 39.15
C GLY A 288 -40.25 -18.74 38.65
N PRO A 289 -38.95 -18.81 38.28
CA PRO A 289 -38.26 -17.69 37.66
C PRO A 289 -38.86 -17.35 36.28
N LEU A 290 -38.62 -16.11 35.84
CA LEU A 290 -38.93 -15.64 34.48
C LEU A 290 -38.12 -16.46 33.43
N PRO A 291 -38.77 -17.26 32.56
CA PRO A 291 -38.05 -18.06 31.56
C PRO A 291 -37.73 -17.24 30.31
N SER A 292 -36.56 -17.46 29.70
CA SER A 292 -36.22 -16.84 28.39
C SER A 292 -37.20 -17.20 27.28
N SER A 293 -37.88 -18.35 27.36
CA SER A 293 -38.88 -18.76 26.37
C SER A 293 -40.03 -17.75 26.23
N ALA A 294 -40.44 -17.09 27.32
CA ALA A 294 -41.49 -16.09 27.29
C ALA A 294 -41.11 -14.86 26.45
N CYS A 295 -39.83 -14.47 26.46
CA CYS A 295 -39.32 -13.41 25.60
C CYS A 295 -39.29 -13.85 24.13
N LEU A 296 -38.84 -15.08 23.88
CA LEU A 296 -38.64 -15.61 22.54
C LEU A 296 -39.95 -15.85 21.76
N GLU A 297 -41.09 -16.02 22.44
CA GLU A 297 -42.41 -16.11 21.79
C GLU A 297 -42.72 -14.90 20.90
N CYS A 298 -42.34 -13.70 21.35
CA CYS A 298 -42.51 -12.46 20.58
C CYS A 298 -41.25 -12.11 19.78
N HIS A 299 -40.05 -12.39 20.32
CA HIS A 299 -38.77 -12.09 19.66
C HIS A 299 -38.27 -13.21 18.73
N LYS A 300 -39.14 -13.67 17.80
CA LYS A 300 -38.85 -14.76 16.86
C LYS A 300 -37.55 -14.57 16.04
N PRO A 301 -37.19 -13.36 15.54
CA PRO A 301 -35.92 -13.19 14.84
C PRO A 301 -34.70 -13.50 15.71
N ILE A 302 -34.75 -13.14 17.01
CA ILE A 302 -33.69 -13.48 17.96
C ILE A 302 -33.70 -14.97 18.25
N GLN A 303 -34.87 -15.58 18.41
CA GLN A 303 -35.02 -17.02 18.58
C GLN A 303 -34.34 -17.81 17.45
N GLN A 304 -34.55 -17.40 16.20
CA GLN A 304 -33.93 -18.02 15.03
C GLN A 304 -32.40 -17.91 15.05
N VAL A 305 -31.89 -16.73 15.37
CA VAL A 305 -30.44 -16.46 15.43
C VAL A 305 -29.79 -17.25 16.57
N MET A 306 -30.47 -17.37 17.72
CA MET A 306 -30.04 -18.20 18.85
C MET A 306 -30.05 -19.69 18.52
N ALA A 307 -31.12 -20.18 17.90
CA ALA A 307 -31.22 -21.59 17.49
C ALA A 307 -30.14 -21.97 16.47
N ALA A 308 -29.82 -21.07 15.54
CA ALA A 308 -28.75 -21.26 14.56
C ALA A 308 -27.34 -21.07 15.15
N LYS A 309 -27.20 -20.59 16.39
CA LYS A 309 -25.93 -20.20 17.02
C LYS A 309 -25.12 -19.20 16.18
N LEU A 310 -25.81 -18.29 15.48
CA LEU A 310 -25.19 -17.29 14.62
C LEU A 310 -25.25 -15.90 15.26
N GLY A 311 -24.33 -15.02 14.90
CA GLY A 311 -24.34 -13.61 15.34
C GLY A 311 -24.27 -13.41 16.86
N TYR A 312 -24.58 -12.18 17.30
CA TYR A 312 -24.29 -11.78 18.68
C TYR A 312 -25.05 -12.61 19.71
N HIS A 313 -26.39 -12.68 19.59
CA HIS A 313 -27.22 -13.44 20.53
C HIS A 313 -27.05 -14.96 20.44
N GLY A 314 -26.68 -15.51 19.26
CA GLY A 314 -26.45 -16.96 19.13
C GLY A 314 -25.14 -17.46 19.73
N THR A 315 -24.21 -16.54 20.04
CA THR A 315 -22.95 -16.87 20.71
C THR A 315 -22.96 -16.56 22.22
N LEU A 316 -24.09 -16.10 22.76
CA LEU A 316 -24.25 -15.79 24.18
C LEU A 316 -24.86 -16.96 24.95
N ALA A 317 -24.45 -17.10 26.22
CA ALA A 317 -25.03 -18.02 27.19
C ALA A 317 -25.70 -17.22 28.32
N GLY A 318 -26.69 -17.81 28.98
CA GLY A 318 -27.46 -17.18 30.06
C GLY A 318 -28.91 -16.90 29.70
N GLU A 319 -29.64 -16.27 30.62
CA GLU A 319 -31.05 -15.92 30.42
C GLU A 319 -31.20 -14.49 29.91
N CYS A 320 -32.22 -14.20 29.11
CA CYS A 320 -32.43 -12.86 28.53
C CYS A 320 -32.45 -11.76 29.59
N ARG A 321 -33.04 -12.05 30.75
CA ARG A 321 -33.20 -11.12 31.89
C ARG A 321 -31.88 -10.68 32.54
N ASP A 322 -30.81 -11.43 32.35
CA ASP A 322 -29.52 -11.13 32.98
C ASP A 322 -28.83 -9.95 32.27
N CYS A 323 -29.14 -9.75 30.99
CA CYS A 323 -28.68 -8.61 30.19
C CYS A 323 -29.79 -7.57 29.95
N HIS A 324 -31.05 -7.99 29.85
CA HIS A 324 -32.18 -7.12 29.53
C HIS A 324 -33.09 -6.87 30.74
N THR A 325 -33.10 -5.63 31.23
CA THR A 325 -33.96 -5.20 32.34
C THR A 325 -35.15 -4.41 31.82
N ASP A 326 -36.36 -4.98 31.85
CA ASP A 326 -37.54 -4.33 31.28
C ASP A 326 -38.23 -3.32 32.22
N HIS A 327 -38.28 -3.66 33.52
CA HIS A 327 -38.97 -2.85 34.54
C HIS A 327 -38.18 -1.62 35.02
N ALA A 328 -37.36 -1.03 34.15
CA ALA A 328 -36.54 0.15 34.44
C ALA A 328 -37.20 1.46 33.97
N GLY A 329 -38.44 1.41 33.49
CA GLY A 329 -39.22 2.56 33.04
C GLY A 329 -39.19 2.76 31.54
N GLU A 330 -40.13 3.58 31.06
CA GLU A 330 -40.35 3.82 29.64
C GLU A 330 -39.09 4.36 28.94
N SER A 331 -38.36 5.28 29.58
CA SER A 331 -37.14 5.89 29.02
C SER A 331 -35.91 4.99 29.03
N PHE A 332 -35.96 3.80 29.63
CA PHE A 332 -34.81 2.90 29.70
C PHE A 332 -34.60 2.16 28.37
N ASP A 333 -33.38 2.24 27.83
CA ASP A 333 -33.00 1.46 26.67
C ASP A 333 -32.62 0.03 27.08
N ILE A 334 -33.60 -0.87 26.97
CA ILE A 334 -33.43 -2.30 27.27
C ILE A 334 -32.34 -2.98 26.42
N ARG A 335 -31.99 -2.42 25.25
CA ARG A 335 -30.98 -3.03 24.35
C ARG A 335 -29.58 -2.99 24.96
N GLY A 336 -29.26 -1.94 25.72
CA GLY A 336 -28.02 -1.84 26.50
C GLY A 336 -26.72 -2.06 25.70
N LEU A 337 -26.62 -1.53 24.47
CA LEU A 337 -25.43 -1.70 23.64
C LEU A 337 -24.32 -0.73 24.10
N ASP A 338 -23.22 -1.27 24.63
CA ASP A 338 -21.99 -0.50 24.82
C ASP A 338 -21.31 -0.29 23.47
N ALA A 339 -21.59 0.86 22.83
CA ALA A 339 -21.04 1.20 21.53
C ALA A 339 -19.50 1.28 21.51
N LYS A 340 -18.86 1.58 22.65
CA LYS A 340 -17.38 1.70 22.72
C LYS A 340 -16.70 0.34 22.82
N GLY A 341 -17.29 -0.59 23.57
CA GLY A 341 -16.76 -1.94 23.79
C GLY A 341 -17.29 -3.01 22.82
N PHE A 342 -18.23 -2.68 21.94
CA PHE A 342 -18.90 -3.67 21.10
C PHE A 342 -17.96 -4.33 20.09
N ASN A 343 -17.88 -5.66 20.14
CA ASN A 343 -17.03 -6.44 19.25
C ASN A 343 -17.83 -6.99 18.04
N HIS A 344 -17.63 -6.37 16.87
CA HIS A 344 -18.27 -6.79 15.61
C HIS A 344 -17.91 -8.21 15.15
N ASN A 345 -16.79 -8.79 15.60
CA ASN A 345 -16.43 -10.19 15.27
C ASN A 345 -17.40 -11.21 15.88
N ARG A 346 -18.24 -10.79 16.83
CA ARG A 346 -19.32 -11.61 17.40
C ARG A 346 -20.61 -11.51 16.59
N THR A 347 -20.64 -10.71 15.53
CA THR A 347 -21.82 -10.54 14.67
C THR A 347 -21.67 -11.37 13.39
N ARG A 348 -22.69 -11.34 12.53
CA ARG A 348 -22.62 -11.96 11.20
C ARG A 348 -21.86 -11.10 10.17
N TYR A 349 -21.44 -9.90 10.55
CA TYR A 349 -20.68 -8.99 9.69
C TYR A 349 -19.44 -8.51 10.46
N PRO A 350 -18.36 -9.32 10.50
CA PRO A 350 -17.09 -8.89 11.06
C PRO A 350 -16.55 -7.73 10.20
N LEU A 351 -16.23 -6.61 10.84
CA LEU A 351 -15.67 -5.45 10.13
C LEU A 351 -14.27 -5.80 9.64
N ASP A 352 -13.98 -5.52 8.37
CA ASP A 352 -12.65 -5.68 7.79
C ASP A 352 -12.25 -4.52 6.87
N GLY A 353 -10.94 -4.35 6.68
CA GLY A 353 -10.36 -3.26 5.92
C GLY A 353 -10.80 -1.89 6.44
N LYS A 354 -11.26 -1.03 5.53
CA LYS A 354 -11.72 0.34 5.85
C LYS A 354 -12.99 0.36 6.69
N HIS A 355 -13.80 -0.70 6.69
CA HIS A 355 -15.01 -0.77 7.52
C HIS A 355 -14.69 -0.75 9.02
N LYS A 356 -13.47 -1.13 9.44
CA LYS A 356 -13.02 -1.00 10.84
C LYS A 356 -12.89 0.45 11.31
N GLN A 357 -12.83 1.40 10.38
CA GLN A 357 -12.62 2.84 10.65
C GLN A 357 -13.90 3.66 10.43
N VAL A 358 -15.03 3.00 10.13
CA VAL A 358 -16.31 3.67 9.85
C VAL A 358 -17.08 3.84 11.15
N ASP A 359 -17.58 5.04 11.39
CA ASP A 359 -18.45 5.34 12.53
C ASP A 359 -19.75 4.52 12.45
N CYS A 360 -20.23 4.03 13.59
CA CYS A 360 -21.39 3.12 13.66
C CYS A 360 -22.63 3.68 12.95
N GLU A 361 -22.85 4.99 13.06
CA GLU A 361 -24.01 5.71 12.52
C GLU A 361 -24.04 5.66 10.99
N LYS A 362 -22.88 5.57 10.31
CA LYS A 362 -22.83 5.53 8.85
C LYS A 362 -23.40 4.22 8.29
N CYS A 363 -23.42 3.15 9.09
CA CYS A 363 -24.04 1.87 8.71
C CYS A 363 -25.42 1.69 9.35
N HIS A 364 -25.60 2.15 10.60
CA HIS A 364 -26.81 1.87 11.38
C HIS A 364 -27.89 2.97 11.30
N SER A 365 -27.60 4.12 10.71
CA SER A 365 -28.58 5.19 10.43
C SER A 365 -29.04 5.09 8.97
N ALA A 366 -29.80 4.04 8.64
CA ALA A 366 -30.36 3.90 7.29
C ALA A 366 -31.25 5.11 6.94
N PRO A 367 -31.29 5.56 5.66
CA PRO A 367 -32.01 6.77 5.24
C PRO A 367 -33.50 6.79 5.60
N ASP A 368 -34.12 5.61 5.65
CA ASP A 368 -35.57 5.44 5.87
C ASP A 368 -35.94 5.29 7.35
N ALA A 369 -34.95 5.21 8.24
CA ALA A 369 -35.16 4.92 9.65
C ALA A 369 -35.09 6.21 10.49
N LYS A 370 -36.22 6.59 11.11
CA LYS A 370 -36.27 7.67 12.12
C LYS A 370 -35.39 7.40 13.37
N GLN A 371 -34.80 6.21 13.48
CA GLN A 371 -33.96 5.75 14.60
C GLN A 371 -32.86 4.80 14.10
N THR A 372 -31.73 4.76 14.80
CA THR A 372 -30.62 3.83 14.54
C THR A 372 -31.06 2.37 14.66
N ARG A 373 -30.75 1.56 13.63
CA ARG A 373 -31.10 0.15 13.55
C ARG A 373 -29.85 -0.72 13.65
N HIS A 374 -29.61 -1.27 14.84
CA HIS A 374 -28.49 -2.19 15.10
C HIS A 374 -28.79 -3.66 14.77
N ILE A 375 -30.07 -4.02 14.59
CA ILE A 375 -30.50 -5.40 14.34
C ILE A 375 -31.29 -5.47 13.03
N GLY A 376 -30.94 -6.43 12.18
CA GLY A 376 -31.66 -6.72 10.93
C GLY A 376 -31.35 -5.75 9.78
N LEU A 377 -30.18 -5.10 9.80
CA LEU A 377 -29.63 -4.46 8.61
C LEU A 377 -29.32 -5.53 7.55
N ARG A 378 -29.57 -5.23 6.28
CA ARG A 378 -29.16 -6.11 5.16
C ARG A 378 -27.67 -5.87 4.89
N PHE A 379 -26.91 -6.93 4.67
CA PHE A 379 -25.47 -6.87 4.44
C PHE A 379 -24.97 -7.98 3.50
N ASP A 380 -25.89 -8.68 2.83
CA ASP A 380 -25.57 -9.85 2.02
C ASP A 380 -24.90 -9.44 0.69
N ALA A 381 -25.17 -8.23 0.22
CA ALA A 381 -24.52 -7.63 -0.95
C ALA A 381 -23.87 -6.30 -0.61
N CYS A 382 -22.77 -5.96 -1.32
CA CYS A 382 -22.14 -4.63 -1.22
C CYS A 382 -23.15 -3.51 -1.49
N THR A 383 -24.12 -3.78 -2.38
CA THR A 383 -25.18 -2.86 -2.78
C THR A 383 -26.25 -2.63 -1.71
N ASP A 384 -26.28 -3.42 -0.64
CA ASP A 384 -27.18 -3.17 0.49
C ASP A 384 -26.77 -1.90 1.27
N CYS A 385 -25.51 -1.48 1.14
CA CYS A 385 -24.97 -0.28 1.80
C CYS A 385 -24.35 0.73 0.82
N HIS A 386 -23.81 0.29 -0.32
CA HIS A 386 -23.13 1.14 -1.29
C HIS A 386 -23.90 1.24 -2.61
N PRO A 387 -24.04 2.44 -3.20
CA PRO A 387 -24.64 2.54 -4.52
C PRO A 387 -23.76 1.88 -5.60
N ASN A 388 -24.40 1.18 -6.55
CA ASN A 388 -23.70 0.66 -7.73
C ASN A 388 -23.49 1.79 -8.76
N VAL A 389 -22.29 2.37 -8.78
CA VAL A 389 -21.90 3.46 -9.69
C VAL A 389 -21.54 3.00 -11.10
N HIS A 390 -21.44 1.71 -11.37
CA HIS A 390 -21.09 1.19 -12.70
C HIS A 390 -22.30 1.03 -13.62
N GLU A 391 -23.52 0.98 -13.05
CA GLU A 391 -24.79 0.86 -13.80
C GLU A 391 -24.82 -0.30 -14.81
N ASP A 392 -24.01 -1.34 -14.56
CA ASP A 392 -23.88 -2.52 -15.40
C ASP A 392 -24.11 -3.79 -14.56
N ALA A 393 -24.97 -4.68 -15.06
CA ALA A 393 -25.29 -5.95 -14.40
C ALA A 393 -24.05 -6.86 -14.23
N ARG A 394 -23.04 -6.76 -15.10
CA ARG A 394 -21.77 -7.50 -14.99
C ARG A 394 -20.91 -7.03 -13.80
N ALA A 395 -21.16 -5.82 -13.30
CA ALA A 395 -20.47 -5.26 -12.14
C ALA A 395 -21.14 -5.61 -10.80
N ALA A 396 -22.20 -6.43 -10.79
CA ALA A 396 -22.95 -6.75 -9.58
C ALA A 396 -22.13 -7.45 -8.49
N ASN A 397 -21.06 -8.18 -8.85
CA ASN A 397 -20.14 -8.77 -7.88
C ASN A 397 -18.90 -7.89 -7.69
N CYS A 398 -19.03 -6.87 -6.83
CA CYS A 398 -17.98 -5.88 -6.57
C CYS A 398 -16.67 -6.52 -6.09
N ALA A 399 -16.75 -7.62 -5.33
CA ALA A 399 -15.59 -8.31 -4.74
C ALA A 399 -14.67 -9.00 -5.77
N ARG A 400 -15.08 -9.10 -7.04
CA ARG A 400 -14.18 -9.56 -8.11
C ARG A 400 -13.11 -8.54 -8.47
N CYS A 401 -13.39 -7.25 -8.25
CA CYS A 401 -12.52 -6.15 -8.67
C CYS A 401 -12.05 -5.30 -7.48
N HIS A 402 -12.90 -5.09 -6.49
CA HIS A 402 -12.63 -4.22 -5.35
C HIS A 402 -12.27 -5.01 -4.09
N THR A 403 -11.48 -4.41 -3.22
CA THR A 403 -11.17 -4.97 -1.90
C THR A 403 -11.80 -4.12 -0.80
N LEU A 404 -11.92 -4.70 0.39
CA LEU A 404 -12.37 -3.98 1.58
C LEU A 404 -11.32 -2.98 2.10
N ARG A 405 -10.06 -3.06 1.62
CA ARG A 405 -8.97 -2.16 2.03
C ARG A 405 -8.96 -0.88 1.21
N GLN A 406 -9.16 -0.97 -0.10
CA GLN A 406 -9.24 0.18 -0.99
C GLN A 406 -10.10 -0.12 -2.23
N TRP A 407 -10.93 0.86 -2.60
CA TRP A 407 -11.86 0.72 -3.72
C TRP A 407 -11.25 1.08 -5.09
N LYS A 408 -10.09 1.74 -5.08
CA LYS A 408 -9.34 2.17 -6.27
C LYS A 408 -7.93 1.58 -6.21
N GLN A 409 -7.17 1.74 -7.29
CA GLN A 409 -5.73 1.44 -7.31
C GLN A 409 -5.02 2.03 -6.08
N PRO A 410 -4.00 1.34 -5.52
CA PRO A 410 -3.31 0.18 -6.10
C PRO A 410 -3.92 -1.20 -5.79
N ASP A 411 -4.86 -1.32 -4.84
CA ASP A 411 -5.37 -2.63 -4.38
C ASP A 411 -6.52 -3.18 -5.25
N LEU A 412 -6.61 -2.78 -6.51
CA LEU A 412 -7.63 -3.32 -7.42
C LEU A 412 -7.28 -4.77 -7.77
N LEU A 413 -8.21 -5.70 -7.56
CA LEU A 413 -8.00 -7.11 -7.91
C LEU A 413 -7.97 -7.32 -9.42
N PHE A 414 -8.69 -6.48 -10.18
CA PHE A 414 -8.78 -6.57 -11.64
C PHE A 414 -7.44 -6.28 -12.32
N ALA A 415 -7.05 -7.14 -13.25
CA ALA A 415 -5.87 -6.97 -14.09
C ALA A 415 -6.21 -7.25 -15.57
N HIS A 416 -5.93 -6.31 -16.46
CA HIS A 416 -6.24 -6.42 -17.89
C HIS A 416 -5.69 -7.72 -18.52
N ASN A 417 -4.44 -8.07 -18.23
CA ASN A 417 -3.78 -9.24 -18.83
C ASN A 417 -4.32 -10.60 -18.33
N ARG A 418 -5.21 -10.60 -17.33
CA ARG A 418 -5.85 -11.81 -16.79
C ARG A 418 -7.36 -11.81 -17.04
N ASP A 419 -7.99 -10.66 -16.87
CA ASP A 419 -9.45 -10.54 -16.77
C ASP A 419 -10.08 -9.86 -18.00
N SER A 420 -9.29 -9.45 -19.00
CA SER A 420 -9.75 -8.77 -20.21
C SER A 420 -9.09 -9.34 -21.47
N ASP A 421 -9.84 -9.33 -22.58
CA ASP A 421 -9.28 -9.67 -23.90
C ASP A 421 -8.26 -8.64 -24.39
N PHE A 422 -8.34 -7.39 -23.89
CA PHE A 422 -7.41 -6.33 -24.25
C PHE A 422 -6.24 -6.33 -23.26
N HIS A 423 -5.16 -7.00 -23.67
CA HIS A 423 -3.93 -7.11 -22.89
C HIS A 423 -3.13 -5.81 -23.06
N LEU A 424 -2.77 -5.17 -21.95
CA LEU A 424 -1.98 -3.94 -21.99
C LEU A 424 -0.51 -4.30 -22.23
N GLN A 425 0.01 -3.94 -23.42
CA GLN A 425 1.42 -4.08 -23.77
C GLN A 425 2.05 -2.71 -24.11
N GLY A 426 3.38 -2.65 -24.06
CA GLY A 426 4.12 -1.43 -24.38
C GLY A 426 3.63 -0.22 -23.58
N LYS A 427 3.33 0.88 -24.28
CA LYS A 427 2.90 2.14 -23.64
C LYS A 427 1.48 2.09 -23.08
N HIS A 428 0.64 1.13 -23.49
CA HIS A 428 -0.68 0.95 -22.90
C HIS A 428 -0.63 0.42 -21.45
N ALA A 429 0.45 -0.25 -21.04
CA ALA A 429 0.62 -0.74 -19.67
C ALA A 429 0.90 0.38 -18.64
N GLU A 430 1.39 1.54 -19.11
CA GLU A 430 1.80 2.67 -18.27
C GLU A 430 0.72 3.78 -18.20
N ILE A 431 -0.35 3.68 -18.99
CA ILE A 431 -1.34 4.76 -19.11
C ILE A 431 -2.40 4.69 -18.02
N ALA A 432 -2.83 5.87 -17.54
CA ALA A 432 -3.92 5.97 -16.59
C ALA A 432 -5.24 5.45 -17.19
N CYS A 433 -6.03 4.73 -16.39
CA CYS A 433 -7.25 4.07 -16.85
C CYS A 433 -8.24 5.03 -17.53
N GLU A 434 -8.35 6.27 -17.05
CA GLU A 434 -9.32 7.26 -17.55
C GLU A 434 -9.04 7.72 -18.99
N LYS A 435 -7.81 7.50 -19.49
CA LYS A 435 -7.44 7.79 -20.88
C LYS A 435 -8.11 6.82 -21.85
N CYS A 436 -8.36 5.59 -21.43
CA CYS A 436 -9.06 4.57 -22.21
C CYS A 436 -10.53 4.45 -21.79
N HIS A 437 -10.81 4.57 -20.50
CA HIS A 437 -12.14 4.44 -19.90
C HIS A 437 -12.69 5.82 -19.50
N PRO A 438 -13.32 6.58 -20.42
CA PRO A 438 -13.77 7.93 -20.12
C PRO A 438 -14.80 7.93 -18.98
N PRO A 439 -14.75 8.93 -18.08
CA PRO A 439 -15.76 9.06 -17.03
C PRO A 439 -17.12 9.40 -17.64
N VAL A 440 -18.14 8.60 -17.31
CA VAL A 440 -19.54 8.81 -17.65
C VAL A 440 -20.32 9.26 -16.42
N ALA A 441 -21.32 10.10 -16.62
CA ALA A 441 -22.19 10.55 -15.54
C ALA A 441 -23.00 9.36 -15.01
N THR A 442 -23.12 9.27 -13.69
CA THR A 442 -23.92 8.24 -13.02
C THR A 442 -25.28 8.80 -12.60
N ALA A 443 -26.33 7.97 -12.66
CA ALA A 443 -27.68 8.24 -12.19
C ALA A 443 -27.74 8.72 -10.74
N GLN A 444 -26.78 8.36 -9.89
CA GLN A 444 -26.71 8.79 -8.48
C GLN A 444 -25.96 10.13 -8.27
N GLY A 445 -25.55 10.83 -9.34
CA GLY A 445 -24.76 12.05 -9.24
C GLY A 445 -23.28 11.75 -8.99
N GLY A 446 -22.46 11.90 -10.04
CA GLY A 446 -21.04 11.55 -10.00
C GLY A 446 -20.51 11.19 -11.39
N LYS A 447 -19.24 10.82 -11.46
CA LYS A 447 -18.61 10.29 -12.68
C LYS A 447 -17.93 8.97 -12.37
N ALA A 448 -18.25 7.91 -13.12
CA ALA A 448 -17.61 6.60 -13.04
C ALA A 448 -16.96 6.25 -14.37
N LEU A 449 -15.90 5.44 -14.36
CA LEU A 449 -15.24 5.03 -15.59
C LEU A 449 -16.13 4.09 -16.39
N ARG A 450 -16.30 4.35 -17.69
CA ARG A 450 -16.97 3.43 -18.60
C ARG A 450 -16.10 2.20 -18.81
N LEU A 451 -16.40 1.12 -18.09
CA LEU A 451 -15.60 -0.11 -18.13
C LEU A 451 -15.84 -0.97 -19.38
N TYR A 452 -17.01 -0.86 -20.01
CA TYR A 452 -17.44 -1.75 -21.10
C TYR A 452 -17.82 -1.00 -22.39
N GLY A 453 -17.80 -1.73 -23.51
CA GLY A 453 -18.18 -1.21 -24.82
C GLY A 453 -17.14 -0.30 -25.45
N LEU A 454 -15.87 -0.45 -25.06
CA LEU A 454 -14.73 0.16 -25.72
C LEU A 454 -14.27 -0.73 -26.88
N GLY A 455 -13.90 -0.08 -27.97
CA GLY A 455 -13.32 -0.73 -29.13
C GLY A 455 -11.95 -1.34 -28.85
N ARG A 456 -11.58 -2.40 -29.59
CA ARG A 456 -10.24 -3.04 -29.52
C ARG A 456 -9.35 -2.69 -30.71
N GLN A 457 -9.89 -2.02 -31.73
CA GLN A 457 -9.13 -1.64 -32.92
C GLN A 457 -8.43 -0.32 -32.67
N CYS A 458 -7.19 -0.19 -33.16
CA CYS A 458 -6.38 1.02 -32.99
C CYS A 458 -7.14 2.30 -33.37
N ALA A 459 -7.84 2.29 -34.51
CA ALA A 459 -8.59 3.42 -35.05
C ALA A 459 -9.80 3.87 -34.20
N GLN A 460 -10.27 3.02 -33.27
CA GLN A 460 -11.39 3.36 -32.38
C GLN A 460 -10.95 4.27 -31.23
N CYS A 461 -9.65 4.30 -30.93
CA CYS A 461 -9.06 5.15 -29.88
C CYS A 461 -8.05 6.16 -30.43
N HIS A 462 -7.36 5.81 -31.51
CA HIS A 462 -6.36 6.66 -32.16
C HIS A 462 -6.88 7.18 -33.50
N PRO A 463 -6.86 8.50 -33.73
CA PRO A 463 -7.18 9.05 -35.04
C PRO A 463 -6.12 8.61 -36.06
N ASP A 464 -6.55 8.20 -37.25
CA ASP A 464 -5.65 7.83 -38.35
C ASP A 464 -5.09 9.09 -39.05
N PRO A 465 -3.80 9.42 -38.89
CA PRO A 465 -3.20 10.56 -39.55
C PRO A 465 -2.95 10.33 -41.06
N HIS A 466 -3.04 9.09 -41.55
CA HIS A 466 -2.78 8.71 -42.94
C HIS A 466 -4.00 8.84 -43.86
N LYS A 467 -5.15 9.29 -43.36
CA LYS A 467 -6.38 9.51 -44.13
C LYS A 467 -6.79 8.29 -44.98
N PRO A 468 -7.23 7.21 -44.33
CA PRO A 468 -7.29 5.80 -44.80
C PRO A 468 -6.40 5.28 -45.95
N THR A 469 -5.34 5.98 -46.38
CA THR A 469 -4.58 5.60 -47.58
C THR A 469 -3.76 4.32 -47.44
N LEU A 470 -3.48 3.90 -46.20
CA LEU A 470 -2.67 2.73 -45.85
C LEU A 470 -3.48 1.55 -45.28
N GLY A 471 -4.81 1.67 -45.20
CA GLY A 471 -5.69 0.65 -44.62
C GLY A 471 -5.79 0.68 -43.09
N ALA A 472 -6.60 -0.22 -42.52
CA ALA A 472 -6.94 -0.23 -41.09
C ALA A 472 -5.99 -1.07 -40.20
N GLU A 473 -5.06 -1.82 -40.80
CA GLU A 473 -4.14 -2.72 -40.10
C GLU A 473 -2.88 -1.99 -39.62
N CYS A 474 -3.04 -1.08 -38.65
CA CYS A 474 -1.95 -0.24 -38.13
C CYS A 474 -0.73 -1.07 -37.66
N GLY A 475 -0.98 -2.26 -37.10
CA GLY A 475 0.03 -3.18 -36.56
C GLY A 475 0.98 -3.79 -37.59
N ARG A 476 0.78 -3.56 -38.89
CA ARG A 476 1.77 -3.94 -39.92
C ARG A 476 3.01 -3.06 -39.90
N CYS A 477 2.84 -1.81 -39.48
CA CYS A 477 3.91 -0.81 -39.48
C CYS A 477 4.22 -0.30 -38.08
N HIS A 478 3.22 -0.20 -37.21
CA HIS A 478 3.35 0.36 -35.86
C HIS A 478 3.30 -0.72 -34.79
N THR A 479 3.87 -0.42 -33.62
CA THR A 479 3.79 -1.28 -32.44
C THR A 479 3.16 -0.52 -31.28
N GLU A 480 2.68 -1.26 -30.27
CA GLU A 480 2.18 -0.67 -29.03
C GLU A 480 3.27 0.01 -28.18
N ARG A 481 4.55 -0.17 -28.55
CA ARG A 481 5.69 0.50 -27.89
C ARG A 481 5.94 1.89 -28.47
N SER A 482 5.81 2.04 -29.79
CA SER A 482 5.97 3.32 -30.47
C SER A 482 5.23 3.41 -31.81
N TRP A 483 4.64 4.58 -32.07
CA TRP A 483 4.08 4.96 -33.37
C TRP A 483 5.12 5.51 -34.36
N ARG A 484 6.36 5.77 -33.93
CA ARG A 484 7.38 6.47 -34.74
C ARG A 484 8.79 5.93 -34.54
N GLY A 485 9.67 6.27 -35.49
CA GLY A 485 11.11 6.06 -35.35
C GLY A 485 11.56 4.64 -35.72
N ARG A 486 12.66 4.20 -35.10
CA ARG A 486 13.33 2.92 -35.43
C ARG A 486 12.58 1.66 -34.97
N GLU A 487 11.51 1.81 -34.20
CA GLU A 487 10.66 0.70 -33.74
C GLU A 487 9.48 0.39 -34.68
N LEU A 488 9.41 1.06 -35.84
CA LEU A 488 8.46 0.69 -36.88
C LEU A 488 8.80 -0.71 -37.42
N LEU A 489 7.76 -1.53 -37.63
CA LEU A 489 7.88 -2.87 -38.22
C LEU A 489 8.06 -2.84 -39.74
N PHE A 490 7.83 -1.68 -40.36
CA PHE A 490 7.90 -1.47 -41.79
C PHE A 490 9.36 -1.41 -42.27
N ASP A 491 9.71 -2.25 -43.23
CA ASP A 491 11.05 -2.37 -43.79
C ASP A 491 11.02 -2.09 -45.30
N HIS A 492 11.79 -1.11 -45.77
CA HIS A 492 11.82 -0.74 -47.20
C HIS A 492 12.39 -1.84 -48.10
N THR A 493 13.24 -2.73 -47.57
CA THR A 493 13.83 -3.84 -48.29
C THR A 493 12.84 -4.98 -48.50
N ARG A 494 11.97 -5.23 -47.50
CA ARG A 494 10.97 -6.30 -47.53
C ARG A 494 9.64 -5.85 -48.14
N ASP A 495 9.19 -4.65 -47.78
CA ASP A 495 7.80 -4.21 -47.96
C ASP A 495 7.64 -3.21 -49.13
N CYS A 496 8.74 -2.77 -49.76
CA CYS A 496 8.73 -1.78 -50.85
C CYS A 496 9.56 -2.23 -52.07
N ARG A 497 9.30 -1.62 -53.22
CA ARG A 497 10.07 -1.81 -54.47
C ARG A 497 11.41 -1.09 -54.48
N PHE A 498 11.61 -0.10 -53.61
CA PHE A 498 12.85 0.68 -53.52
C PHE A 498 13.55 0.38 -52.19
N PRO A 499 14.50 -0.58 -52.17
CA PRO A 499 15.27 -0.89 -50.97
C PRO A 499 16.23 0.26 -50.67
N LEU A 500 16.25 0.72 -49.41
CA LEU A 500 17.17 1.78 -48.97
C LEU A 500 18.57 1.21 -48.77
N LEU A 501 19.30 1.06 -49.87
CA LEU A 501 20.68 0.55 -49.90
C LEU A 501 21.70 1.70 -49.81
N GLY A 502 22.90 1.38 -49.32
CA GLY A 502 24.03 2.31 -49.32
C GLY A 502 23.76 3.60 -48.54
N ALA A 503 23.96 4.75 -49.20
CA ALA A 503 23.77 6.06 -48.59
C ALA A 503 22.28 6.35 -48.28
N HIS A 504 21.34 5.77 -49.04
CA HIS A 504 19.91 5.97 -48.84
C HIS A 504 19.40 5.37 -47.51
N ALA A 505 20.08 4.36 -46.96
CA ALA A 505 19.75 3.74 -45.67
C ALA A 505 19.75 4.73 -44.49
N LYS A 506 20.48 5.85 -44.61
CA LYS A 506 20.62 6.88 -43.56
C LYS A 506 19.81 8.14 -43.84
N VAL A 507 19.04 8.18 -44.93
CA VAL A 507 18.26 9.35 -45.31
C VAL A 507 16.98 9.39 -44.46
N ASP A 508 16.69 10.55 -43.87
CA ASP A 508 15.46 10.76 -43.12
C ASP A 508 14.23 10.60 -44.02
N CYS A 509 13.22 9.88 -43.54
CA CYS A 509 11.99 9.58 -44.32
C CYS A 509 11.36 10.83 -44.95
N GLY A 510 11.40 11.98 -44.26
CA GLY A 510 10.81 13.24 -44.73
C GLY A 510 11.51 13.88 -45.93
N LYS A 511 12.68 13.38 -46.33
CA LYS A 511 13.36 13.80 -47.56
C LYS A 511 12.73 13.19 -48.82
N CYS A 512 12.12 12.02 -48.69
CA CYS A 512 11.39 11.35 -49.77
C CYS A 512 9.88 11.50 -49.59
N HIS A 513 9.38 11.26 -48.38
CA HIS A 513 7.98 11.44 -48.00
C HIS A 513 7.75 12.85 -47.48
N VAL A 514 7.76 13.83 -48.38
CA VAL A 514 7.61 15.25 -48.00
C VAL A 514 6.16 15.54 -47.62
N PRO A 515 5.86 15.93 -46.36
CA PRO A 515 4.52 16.37 -45.99
C PRO A 515 4.23 17.76 -46.55
N GLN A 516 2.95 18.13 -46.61
CA GLN A 516 2.59 19.53 -46.90
C GLN A 516 3.18 20.46 -45.82
N GLU A 517 3.46 21.71 -46.20
CA GLU A 517 4.09 22.69 -45.32
C GLU A 517 3.33 22.82 -43.98
N GLY A 518 4.08 22.75 -42.87
CA GLY A 518 3.52 22.79 -41.51
C GLY A 518 2.80 21.53 -41.03
N LYS A 519 2.71 20.45 -41.84
CA LYS A 519 2.04 19.20 -41.46
C LYS A 519 3.03 18.11 -41.05
N PRO A 520 2.64 17.18 -40.15
CA PRO A 520 3.52 16.10 -39.71
C PRO A 520 3.78 15.09 -40.81
N LEU A 521 4.92 14.40 -40.75
CA LEU A 521 5.36 13.35 -41.68
C LEU A 521 4.28 12.28 -41.95
N ALA A 522 3.47 11.96 -40.95
CA ALA A 522 2.37 10.99 -41.10
C ALA A 522 1.34 11.37 -42.18
N THR A 523 1.25 12.64 -42.55
CA THR A 523 0.36 13.13 -43.62
C THR A 523 0.99 13.11 -45.02
N ALA A 524 2.27 12.74 -45.11
CA ALA A 524 2.97 12.63 -46.39
C ALA A 524 2.43 11.46 -47.23
N LYS A 525 2.68 11.52 -48.54
CA LYS A 525 2.32 10.43 -49.45
C LYS A 525 3.35 9.30 -49.29
N PHE A 526 2.94 8.16 -48.74
CA PHE A 526 3.80 6.98 -48.57
C PHE A 526 3.75 5.99 -49.74
N ARG A 527 2.81 6.17 -50.67
CA ARG A 527 2.64 5.34 -51.88
C ARG A 527 2.84 6.19 -53.14
N GLU A 528 3.22 5.54 -54.23
CA GLU A 528 3.30 6.14 -55.59
C GLU A 528 4.29 7.32 -55.69
N ILE A 529 5.53 7.09 -55.26
CA ILE A 529 6.67 7.99 -55.51
C ILE A 529 7.50 7.38 -56.65
N ASP A 530 7.86 8.17 -57.67
CA ASP A 530 8.80 7.76 -58.71
C ASP A 530 10.23 7.77 -58.15
N VAL A 531 11.05 6.79 -58.54
CA VAL A 531 12.31 6.46 -57.88
C VAL A 531 13.51 6.52 -58.81
N LYS A 532 13.41 7.25 -59.92
CA LYS A 532 14.57 7.50 -60.80
C LYS A 532 15.50 8.47 -60.09
N CYS A 533 16.82 8.29 -60.26
CA CYS A 533 17.81 9.15 -59.63
C CYS A 533 17.57 10.63 -59.91
N ALA A 534 17.21 10.99 -61.15
CA ALA A 534 16.98 12.37 -61.59
C ALA A 534 15.76 13.06 -60.94
N ASP A 535 14.78 12.29 -60.44
CA ASP A 535 13.58 12.86 -59.82
C ASP A 535 13.90 13.45 -58.44
N CYS A 536 14.96 12.95 -57.78
CA CYS A 536 15.41 13.40 -56.47
C CYS A 536 16.76 14.13 -56.52
N HIS A 537 17.64 13.79 -57.48
CA HIS A 537 18.97 14.35 -57.61
C HIS A 537 19.11 15.17 -58.89
N PRO A 538 19.43 16.47 -58.80
CA PRO A 538 19.68 17.28 -59.98
C PRO A 538 20.96 16.81 -60.68
N ASP A 539 20.96 16.80 -62.01
CA ASP A 539 22.15 16.48 -62.82
C ASP A 539 23.21 17.60 -62.69
N PRO A 540 24.35 17.33 -62.02
CA PRO A 540 25.39 18.34 -61.85
C PRO A 540 26.32 18.44 -63.08
N HIS A 541 26.22 17.52 -64.05
CA HIS A 541 27.09 17.47 -65.22
C HIS A 541 26.60 18.34 -66.38
N GLY A 542 25.48 19.05 -66.21
CA GLY A 542 24.95 19.95 -67.24
C GLY A 542 24.60 19.23 -68.53
N LYS A 543 24.08 17.98 -68.45
CA LYS A 543 23.68 17.14 -69.58
C LYS A 543 24.81 16.75 -70.54
N GLN A 544 26.07 16.75 -70.09
CA GLN A 544 27.22 16.30 -70.88
C GLN A 544 27.19 14.79 -71.22
N PHE A 545 26.32 13.99 -70.57
CA PHE A 545 26.23 12.55 -70.76
C PHE A 545 24.82 12.12 -71.18
N ALA A 546 24.71 11.24 -72.18
CA ALA A 546 23.44 10.64 -72.63
C ALA A 546 23.10 9.33 -71.91
N LYS A 547 24.00 8.82 -71.04
CA LYS A 547 23.82 7.58 -70.28
C LYS A 547 23.04 7.84 -68.98
N THR A 548 22.46 6.80 -68.40
CA THR A 548 21.80 6.88 -67.09
C THR A 548 22.84 7.05 -65.97
N CYS A 549 22.43 7.63 -64.83
CA CYS A 549 23.34 7.91 -63.70
C CYS A 549 24.06 6.65 -63.20
N GLU A 550 23.38 5.50 -63.25
CA GLU A 550 23.83 4.20 -62.75
C GLU A 550 24.97 3.60 -63.59
N ALA A 551 25.21 4.13 -64.79
CA ALA A 551 26.37 3.74 -65.60
C ALA A 551 27.70 4.11 -64.94
N CYS A 552 27.70 5.15 -64.09
CA CYS A 552 28.90 5.68 -63.44
C CYS A 552 28.77 5.82 -61.92
N HIS A 553 27.56 5.95 -61.39
CA HIS A 553 27.29 6.15 -59.96
C HIS A 553 26.47 4.99 -59.39
N SER A 554 26.52 4.79 -58.08
CA SER A 554 25.70 3.78 -57.40
C SER A 554 25.05 4.37 -56.16
N GLU A 555 24.04 3.69 -55.64
CA GLU A 555 23.34 4.00 -54.40
C GLU A 555 24.26 4.00 -53.16
N VAL A 556 25.45 3.41 -53.27
CA VAL A 556 26.48 3.43 -52.22
C VAL A 556 27.25 4.74 -52.22
N SER A 557 27.62 5.27 -53.40
CA SER A 557 28.38 6.51 -53.50
C SER A 557 28.34 7.14 -54.90
N TRP A 558 28.25 8.48 -54.93
CA TRP A 558 28.45 9.31 -56.13
C TRP A 558 29.92 9.44 -56.54
N LYS A 559 30.88 9.09 -55.67
CA LYS A 559 32.33 9.20 -55.91
C LYS A 559 33.03 7.89 -55.56
N GLY A 560 34.08 7.51 -56.29
CA GLY A 560 34.94 6.40 -55.89
C GLY A 560 35.60 5.65 -57.04
N ARG A 561 36.23 4.51 -56.69
CA ARG A 561 37.00 3.66 -57.62
C ARG A 561 36.19 3.17 -58.81
N TRP A 562 34.91 2.87 -58.59
CA TRP A 562 33.98 2.47 -59.65
C TRP A 562 33.91 3.47 -60.80
N VAL A 563 33.97 4.78 -60.51
CA VAL A 563 33.97 5.83 -61.56
C VAL A 563 35.23 5.74 -62.43
N VAL A 564 36.38 5.40 -61.83
CA VAL A 564 37.66 5.22 -62.54
C VAL A 564 37.61 3.97 -63.43
N ASP A 565 37.04 2.89 -62.92
CA ASP A 565 36.92 1.64 -63.67
C ASP A 565 35.90 1.78 -64.82
N ALA A 566 34.76 2.46 -64.58
CA ALA A 566 33.78 2.80 -65.60
C ALA A 566 34.36 3.71 -66.71
N HIS A 567 35.23 4.67 -66.34
CA HIS A 567 35.98 5.46 -67.31
C HIS A 567 36.90 4.57 -68.16
N GLY A 568 37.61 3.62 -67.54
CA GLY A 568 38.52 2.70 -68.24
C GLY A 568 37.85 1.75 -69.24
N GLN A 569 36.58 1.40 -69.04
CA GLN A 569 35.85 0.45 -69.90
C GLN A 569 35.08 1.13 -71.06
N GLY A 570 35.03 2.46 -71.11
CA GLY A 570 34.22 3.18 -72.09
C GLY A 570 34.83 4.47 -72.65
N ALA A 571 36.03 4.88 -72.20
CA ALA A 571 36.71 6.07 -72.71
C ALA A 571 37.77 5.72 -73.76
N GLU A 572 37.96 6.61 -74.73
CA GLU A 572 38.99 6.48 -75.77
C GLU A 572 40.42 6.59 -75.23
N PHE A 573 40.60 7.11 -74.01
CA PHE A 573 41.89 7.13 -73.31
C PHE A 573 41.77 6.29 -72.02
N PRO A 574 42.27 5.04 -72.02
CA PRO A 574 42.23 4.20 -70.83
C PRO A 574 43.19 4.73 -69.77
N LEU A 575 42.72 4.87 -68.54
CA LEU A 575 43.57 5.25 -67.42
C LEU A 575 44.42 4.01 -67.03
N LEU A 576 45.67 4.01 -67.49
CA LEU A 576 46.68 2.98 -67.20
C LEU A 576 47.86 3.59 -66.41
N GLY A 577 48.60 2.73 -65.71
CA GLY A 577 49.74 3.12 -64.88
C GLY A 577 49.44 4.27 -63.92
N LYS A 578 50.32 5.27 -63.90
CA LYS A 578 50.20 6.45 -63.03
C LYS A 578 48.97 7.32 -63.34
N HIS A 579 48.37 7.21 -64.52
CA HIS A 579 47.16 7.95 -64.88
C HIS A 579 45.93 7.49 -64.10
N ARG A 580 45.91 6.25 -63.57
CA ARG A 580 44.81 5.74 -62.72
C ARG A 580 44.62 6.52 -61.41
N THR A 581 45.71 7.11 -60.93
CA THR A 581 45.74 7.90 -59.69
C THR A 581 45.83 9.39 -59.96
N ALA A 582 45.79 9.81 -61.22
CA ALA A 582 45.77 11.22 -61.57
C ALA A 582 44.46 11.84 -61.12
N GLU A 583 44.54 13.02 -60.52
CA GLU A 583 43.34 13.81 -60.23
C GLU A 583 42.64 14.15 -61.54
N CYS A 584 41.35 13.85 -61.64
CA CYS A 584 40.57 14.00 -62.87
C CYS A 584 40.66 15.42 -63.45
N VAL A 585 40.78 16.44 -62.60
CA VAL A 585 40.89 17.87 -62.98
C VAL A 585 42.18 18.22 -63.73
N LYS A 586 43.21 17.37 -63.64
CA LYS A 586 44.45 17.51 -64.43
C LYS A 586 44.22 17.21 -65.90
N CYS A 587 43.19 16.43 -66.22
CA CYS A 587 42.79 16.09 -67.57
C CYS A 587 41.54 16.89 -68.00
N HIS A 588 40.52 16.93 -67.14
CA HIS A 588 39.24 17.59 -67.42
C HIS A 588 39.20 18.98 -66.79
N ARG A 589 39.23 20.01 -67.63
CA ARG A 589 39.30 21.40 -67.17
C ARG A 589 37.99 21.84 -66.51
N LEU A 590 38.12 22.60 -65.43
CA LEU A 590 37.00 23.26 -64.78
C LEU A 590 36.74 24.59 -65.49
N PRO A 591 35.54 24.80 -66.07
CA PRO A 591 35.19 26.10 -66.65
C PRO A 591 35.18 27.17 -65.54
N ASN A 592 35.72 28.36 -65.84
CA ASN A 592 35.75 29.54 -64.96
C ASN A 592 36.35 29.32 -63.55
N GLY A 593 37.24 28.34 -63.38
CA GLY A 593 37.86 28.06 -62.08
C GLY A 593 36.89 27.43 -61.07
N GLY A 594 35.85 26.74 -61.55
CA GLY A 594 34.89 26.01 -60.71
C GLY A 594 35.58 25.06 -59.72
N ALA A 595 34.99 24.88 -58.55
CA ALA A 595 35.62 24.13 -57.44
C ALA A 595 35.30 22.62 -57.45
N LYS A 596 34.37 22.16 -58.29
CA LYS A 596 33.82 20.80 -58.24
C LYS A 596 34.03 20.07 -59.56
N LEU A 597 34.59 18.85 -59.47
CA LEU A 597 34.77 17.96 -60.63
C LEU A 597 33.47 17.69 -61.41
N ALA A 598 32.31 17.73 -60.75
CA ALA A 598 31.03 17.52 -61.43
C ALA A 598 30.76 18.56 -62.53
N GLU A 599 31.32 19.76 -62.39
CA GLU A 599 31.19 20.88 -63.33
C GLU A 599 32.28 20.86 -64.42
N ALA A 600 33.21 19.90 -64.39
CA ALA A 600 34.30 19.82 -65.36
C ALA A 600 33.78 19.58 -66.78
N LEU A 601 34.54 20.09 -67.76
CA LEU A 601 34.34 19.79 -69.16
C LEU A 601 35.05 18.48 -69.49
N PHE A 602 34.27 17.44 -69.76
CA PHE A 602 34.80 16.12 -70.08
C PHE A 602 35.13 15.94 -71.58
N ALA A 603 34.68 16.87 -72.43
CA ALA A 603 34.96 16.87 -73.86
C ALA A 603 36.36 17.45 -74.21
N ASN A 604 36.89 17.10 -75.40
CA ASN A 604 38.08 17.70 -76.03
C ASN A 604 39.40 17.64 -75.22
N THR A 605 39.59 16.60 -74.40
CA THR A 605 40.85 16.40 -73.66
C THR A 605 41.95 15.82 -74.58
N PRO A 606 43.20 16.36 -74.58
CA PRO A 606 44.30 15.81 -75.36
C PRO A 606 44.63 14.35 -74.99
N LYS A 607 44.98 13.54 -76.00
CA LYS A 607 45.20 12.09 -75.84
C LYS A 607 46.63 11.63 -76.11
N THR A 608 47.49 12.52 -76.62
CA THR A 608 48.90 12.24 -76.90
C THR A 608 49.78 12.65 -75.72
N CYS A 609 50.92 11.96 -75.53
CA CYS A 609 51.85 12.26 -74.44
C CYS A 609 52.30 13.74 -74.47
N GLU A 610 52.66 14.25 -75.65
CA GLU A 610 53.09 15.64 -75.85
C GLU A 610 51.98 16.69 -75.65
N GLY A 611 50.71 16.29 -75.79
CA GLY A 611 49.58 17.16 -75.50
C GLY A 611 49.44 17.48 -74.01
N CYS A 612 50.09 16.70 -73.15
CA CYS A 612 50.02 16.82 -71.69
C CYS A 612 51.40 16.97 -71.01
N HIS A 613 52.45 16.39 -71.58
CA HIS A 613 53.80 16.33 -70.99
C HIS A 613 54.82 17.06 -71.87
N PRO A 614 55.64 17.96 -71.29
CA PRO A 614 56.70 18.62 -72.03
C PRO A 614 57.85 17.65 -72.36
N ASP A 615 58.47 17.79 -73.53
CA ASP A 615 59.65 17.01 -73.92
C ASP A 615 60.94 17.57 -73.30
N PRO A 616 61.58 16.89 -72.33
CA PRO A 616 62.82 17.35 -71.73
C PRO A 616 64.05 17.15 -72.64
N HIS A 617 63.93 16.36 -73.70
CA HIS A 617 65.03 16.10 -74.63
C HIS A 617 65.21 17.24 -75.64
N ARG A 618 64.28 18.21 -75.67
CA ARG A 618 64.31 19.38 -76.55
C ARG A 618 64.48 18.97 -78.02
N GLY A 619 63.80 17.90 -78.44
CA GLY A 619 63.87 17.40 -79.82
C GLY A 619 65.15 16.62 -80.17
N GLN A 620 66.04 16.32 -79.22
CA GLN A 620 67.23 15.48 -79.47
C GLN A 620 66.88 14.01 -79.79
N MET A 621 65.64 13.59 -79.51
CA MET A 621 65.15 12.21 -79.73
C MET A 621 64.14 12.18 -80.89
N ARG A 622 64.34 11.26 -81.84
CA ARG A 622 63.49 11.12 -83.04
C ARG A 622 62.29 10.18 -82.88
N SER A 623 62.18 9.46 -81.76
CA SER A 623 61.20 8.39 -81.54
C SER A 623 60.03 8.83 -80.65
N LYS A 624 58.87 8.17 -80.78
CA LYS A 624 57.72 8.39 -79.89
C LYS A 624 58.11 8.13 -78.44
N CYS A 625 57.55 8.90 -77.50
CA CYS A 625 57.82 8.79 -76.06
C CYS A 625 57.70 7.34 -75.54
N ALA A 626 56.67 6.62 -75.99
CA ALA A 626 56.37 5.25 -75.56
C ALA A 626 57.42 4.19 -75.96
N VAL A 627 58.38 4.53 -76.84
CA VAL A 627 59.50 3.64 -77.17
C VAL A 627 60.47 3.54 -76.00
N CYS A 628 60.67 4.63 -75.26
CA CYS A 628 61.63 4.70 -74.18
C CYS A 628 60.97 4.80 -72.80
N HIS A 629 59.76 5.34 -72.72
CA HIS A 629 59.06 5.61 -71.46
C HIS A 629 57.77 4.80 -71.36
N THR A 630 57.41 4.43 -70.14
CA THR A 630 56.13 3.77 -69.83
C THR A 630 55.19 4.72 -69.09
N ASP A 631 53.90 4.39 -69.07
CA ASP A 631 52.87 5.06 -68.26
C ASP A 631 53.05 4.83 -66.75
N GLU A 632 53.91 3.89 -66.35
CA GLU A 632 54.33 3.66 -64.96
C GLU A 632 55.41 4.65 -64.49
N GLY A 633 56.22 5.19 -65.41
CA GLY A 633 57.23 6.20 -65.08
C GLY A 633 58.19 6.58 -66.21
N TRP A 634 58.74 7.78 -66.10
CA TRP A 634 59.66 8.36 -67.10
C TRP A 634 61.14 8.00 -66.90
N LYS A 635 61.57 7.51 -65.73
CA LYS A 635 62.99 7.29 -65.37
C LYS A 635 63.17 6.03 -64.51
N GLY A 636 64.44 5.63 -64.33
CA GLY A 636 64.82 4.51 -63.46
C GLY A 636 64.34 3.17 -64.01
N ARG A 637 63.82 2.29 -63.14
CA ARG A 637 63.35 0.95 -63.53
C ARG A 637 62.19 0.90 -64.54
N HIS A 638 61.58 2.05 -64.83
CA HIS A 638 60.46 2.19 -65.77
C HIS A 638 60.89 2.73 -67.15
N LEU A 639 62.19 3.04 -67.29
CA LEU A 639 62.79 3.41 -68.57
C LEU A 639 63.08 2.14 -69.37
N LEU A 640 62.54 2.06 -70.58
CA LEU A 640 62.76 0.95 -71.51
C LEU A 640 64.09 1.08 -72.28
N PHE A 641 64.69 2.27 -72.26
CA PHE A 641 65.95 2.53 -72.97
C PHE A 641 67.12 1.80 -72.33
N ALA A 642 67.80 1.00 -73.13
CA ALA A 642 69.03 0.28 -72.79
C ALA A 642 70.09 0.54 -73.87
N HIS A 643 71.32 0.86 -73.47
CA HIS A 643 72.39 1.31 -74.40
C HIS A 643 72.83 0.23 -75.39
N ASP A 644 72.82 -1.03 -74.97
CA ASP A 644 73.09 -2.22 -75.79
C ASP A 644 72.03 -2.46 -76.88
N GLN A 645 70.77 -2.13 -76.61
CA GLN A 645 69.65 -2.35 -77.52
C GLN A 645 69.32 -1.13 -78.38
N HIS A 646 69.54 0.07 -77.84
CA HIS A 646 69.04 1.33 -78.42
C HIS A 646 70.17 2.30 -78.81
N SER A 647 71.45 1.92 -78.63
CA SER A 647 72.60 2.73 -79.01
C SER A 647 73.74 1.90 -79.60
N GLU A 648 74.64 2.53 -80.35
CA GLU A 648 75.84 1.88 -80.90
C GLU A 648 76.99 1.75 -79.87
N PHE A 649 76.83 2.32 -78.68
CA PHE A 649 77.83 2.30 -77.62
C PHE A 649 77.32 1.44 -76.47
N ALA A 650 77.77 0.19 -76.41
CA ALA A 650 77.44 -0.72 -75.33
C ALA A 650 78.21 -0.32 -74.05
N ILE A 651 77.51 -0.31 -72.93
CA ILE A 651 78.10 -0.05 -71.62
C ILE A 651 78.31 -1.42 -70.95
N ASP A 652 79.58 -1.83 -70.77
CA ASP A 652 79.95 -3.13 -70.21
C ASP A 652 80.79 -3.01 -68.93
N GLY A 653 80.88 -4.13 -68.19
CA GLY A 653 81.70 -4.26 -66.99
C GLY A 653 81.42 -3.15 -65.96
N ILE A 654 82.49 -2.55 -65.44
CA ILE A 654 82.42 -1.52 -64.39
C ILE A 654 81.67 -0.25 -64.78
N HIS A 655 81.40 -0.03 -66.08
CA HIS A 655 80.67 1.15 -66.54
C HIS A 655 79.15 0.94 -66.48
N ALA A 656 78.66 -0.30 -66.35
CA ALA A 656 77.23 -0.64 -66.42
C ALA A 656 76.37 0.10 -65.37
N ASP A 657 76.96 0.44 -64.22
CA ASP A 657 76.29 1.16 -63.12
C ASP A 657 76.49 2.69 -63.15
N LEU A 658 77.09 3.24 -64.21
CA LEU A 658 77.23 4.69 -64.31
C LEU A 658 75.89 5.36 -64.57
N ALA A 659 75.59 6.40 -63.78
CA ALA A 659 74.48 7.29 -64.07
C ALA A 659 74.62 7.91 -65.47
N CYS A 660 73.51 8.13 -66.18
CA CYS A 660 73.52 8.70 -67.54
C CYS A 660 74.34 10.02 -67.61
N LEU A 661 74.22 10.86 -66.57
CA LEU A 661 74.91 12.15 -66.46
C LEU A 661 76.43 12.03 -66.22
N SER A 662 76.93 10.84 -65.89
CA SER A 662 78.38 10.60 -65.79
C SER A 662 79.04 10.72 -67.16
N CYS A 663 78.32 10.31 -68.21
CA CYS A 663 78.75 10.41 -69.60
C CYS A 663 78.13 11.63 -70.29
N HIS A 664 76.80 11.79 -70.19
CA HIS A 664 76.02 12.83 -70.87
C HIS A 664 76.07 14.19 -70.17
N LYS A 665 77.28 14.74 -70.02
CA LYS A 665 77.54 16.07 -69.45
C LYS A 665 77.43 17.14 -70.53
N GLY A 666 76.76 18.24 -70.22
CA GLY A 666 76.72 19.45 -71.04
C GLY A 666 76.60 20.69 -70.16
N GLU A 667 77.09 21.83 -70.61
CA GLU A 667 77.15 23.07 -69.80
C GLU A 667 75.77 23.59 -69.37
N GLN A 668 74.73 23.40 -70.19
CA GLN A 668 73.37 23.91 -69.92
C GLN A 668 72.30 22.82 -69.81
N SER A 669 72.52 21.68 -70.45
CA SER A 669 71.63 20.51 -70.39
C SER A 669 72.39 19.24 -70.78
N PRO A 670 71.92 18.05 -70.36
CA PRO A 670 72.52 16.80 -70.76
C PRO A 670 72.57 16.68 -72.28
N LEU A 671 73.78 16.50 -72.83
CA LEU A 671 73.99 16.28 -74.25
C LEU A 671 73.96 14.78 -74.50
N TYR A 672 73.00 14.31 -75.30
CA TYR A 672 72.90 12.88 -75.60
C TYR A 672 73.68 12.47 -76.85
N ARG A 673 73.97 13.39 -77.78
CA ARG A 673 74.82 13.16 -78.97
C ARG A 673 75.48 14.46 -79.47
N PRO A 674 76.72 14.44 -80.00
CA PRO A 674 77.70 13.32 -80.03
C PRO A 674 78.61 13.28 -78.78
N LEU A 675 79.10 12.08 -78.41
CA LEU A 675 80.09 11.85 -77.32
C LEU A 675 81.25 10.97 -77.81
N PRO A 676 82.47 11.10 -77.22
CA PRO A 676 83.60 10.23 -77.53
C PRO A 676 83.31 8.77 -77.14
N ARG A 677 83.83 7.81 -77.92
CA ARG A 677 83.59 6.37 -77.76
C ARG A 677 84.86 5.54 -77.48
N THR A 678 86.03 6.18 -77.39
CA THR A 678 87.31 5.51 -77.09
C THR A 678 87.67 5.66 -75.62
N CYS A 679 88.41 4.69 -75.05
CA CYS A 679 88.82 4.72 -73.64
C CYS A 679 89.61 5.99 -73.31
N GLU A 680 90.51 6.40 -74.20
CA GLU A 680 91.32 7.63 -74.07
C GLU A 680 90.50 8.92 -74.15
N GLY A 681 89.37 8.90 -74.86
CA GLY A 681 88.43 10.02 -74.90
C GLY A 681 87.78 10.31 -73.55
N CYS A 682 87.76 9.32 -72.65
CA CYS A 682 87.18 9.44 -71.30
C CYS A 682 88.23 9.35 -70.17
N HIS A 683 89.32 8.60 -70.35
CA HIS A 683 90.36 8.31 -69.35
C HIS A 683 91.75 8.79 -69.76
N SER A 684 91.83 9.99 -70.35
CA SER A 684 93.09 10.56 -70.87
C SER A 684 94.22 10.65 -69.84
N ASP A 685 93.90 10.88 -68.56
CA ASP A 685 94.89 10.96 -67.48
C ASP A 685 95.46 9.61 -67.07
N VAL A 686 94.63 8.55 -67.08
CA VAL A 686 95.07 7.18 -66.79
C VAL A 686 95.97 6.65 -67.90
N GLU A 687 95.62 6.93 -69.16
CA GLU A 687 96.42 6.56 -70.32
C GLU A 687 97.82 7.19 -70.26
N ARG A 688 97.91 8.46 -69.87
CA ARG A 688 99.19 9.18 -69.75
C ARG A 688 100.09 8.56 -68.67
N TRP A 689 99.50 8.10 -67.57
CA TRP A 689 100.22 7.44 -66.49
C TRP A 689 100.69 6.03 -66.87
N LEU A 690 99.83 5.19 -67.45
CA LEU A 690 100.19 3.82 -67.84
C LEU A 690 101.33 3.76 -68.86
N ARG A 691 101.46 4.80 -69.70
CA ARG A 691 102.57 4.96 -70.65
C ARG A 691 103.90 5.39 -70.00
N GLY A 692 103.93 5.62 -68.68
CA GLY A 692 105.12 6.06 -67.94
C GLY A 692 105.47 7.53 -68.19
N VAL A 693 104.55 8.32 -68.78
CA VAL A 693 104.74 9.76 -69.04
C VAL A 693 104.46 10.59 -67.78
N ALA A 694 103.60 10.10 -66.88
CA ALA A 694 103.30 10.72 -65.60
C ALA A 694 103.79 9.83 -64.44
N SER A 695 104.34 10.45 -63.39
CA SER A 695 104.88 9.75 -62.21
C SER A 695 103.83 9.26 -61.21
N SER A 696 102.60 9.79 -61.27
CA SER A 696 101.43 9.24 -60.58
C SER A 696 100.14 9.58 -61.34
N VAL A 697 99.08 8.78 -61.14
CA VAL A 697 97.71 9.27 -61.34
C VAL A 697 97.39 10.09 -60.09
N THR A 698 97.01 11.33 -60.28
CA THR A 698 96.66 12.28 -59.22
C THR A 698 95.66 11.71 -58.20
N ASP A 699 95.98 11.89 -56.91
CA ASP A 699 95.14 11.92 -55.69
C ASP A 699 93.97 10.93 -55.51
N LYS A 700 93.96 9.80 -56.22
CA LYS A 700 92.99 8.73 -55.97
C LYS A 700 93.67 7.58 -55.23
N PRO A 701 93.28 7.29 -53.98
CA PRO A 701 93.81 6.16 -53.24
C PRO A 701 93.54 4.87 -54.02
N ASP A 702 94.41 3.87 -53.84
CA ASP A 702 94.22 2.54 -54.38
C ASP A 702 92.74 2.12 -54.16
N PRO A 703 91.96 1.86 -55.22
CA PRO A 703 90.55 1.50 -55.09
C PRO A 703 90.34 0.19 -54.32
N HIS A 704 91.40 -0.61 -54.14
CA HIS A 704 91.40 -1.81 -53.32
C HIS A 704 91.93 -1.59 -51.89
N ALA A 705 92.38 -0.37 -51.56
CA ALA A 705 92.92 0.03 -50.26
C ALA A 705 94.05 -0.87 -49.75
N GLY A 706 95.01 -1.19 -50.62
CA GLY A 706 96.18 -2.04 -50.35
C GLY A 706 95.87 -3.53 -50.32
N ARG A 707 94.62 -3.95 -50.57
CA ARG A 707 94.20 -5.37 -50.48
C ARG A 707 94.58 -6.20 -51.71
N VAL A 708 94.98 -5.57 -52.80
CA VAL A 708 95.41 -6.24 -54.03
C VAL A 708 96.85 -5.82 -54.35
N ALA A 709 97.73 -6.80 -54.55
CA ALA A 709 99.12 -6.52 -54.91
C ALA A 709 99.21 -5.86 -56.29
N CYS A 710 100.10 -4.88 -56.46
CA CYS A 710 100.22 -4.07 -57.68
C CYS A 710 100.37 -4.93 -58.96
N ILE A 711 101.10 -6.05 -58.88
CA ILE A 711 101.32 -7.00 -60.00
C ILE A 711 100.05 -7.70 -60.50
N LYS A 712 98.94 -7.63 -59.74
CA LYS A 712 97.66 -8.18 -60.17
C LYS A 712 96.93 -7.26 -61.15
N CYS A 713 97.23 -5.96 -61.11
CA CYS A 713 96.66 -4.95 -62.01
C CYS A 713 97.66 -4.53 -63.10
N HIS A 714 98.96 -4.66 -62.81
CA HIS A 714 100.07 -4.36 -63.73
C HIS A 714 100.76 -5.64 -64.18
N LEU A 715 100.80 -5.87 -65.49
CA LEU A 715 101.49 -7.03 -66.06
C LEU A 715 103.01 -6.77 -66.05
N PRO A 716 103.80 -7.45 -65.18
CA PRO A 716 105.25 -7.17 -65.08
C PRO A 716 106.01 -7.50 -66.36
N SER A 717 105.42 -8.34 -67.22
CA SER A 717 105.94 -8.70 -68.54
C SER A 717 105.74 -7.63 -69.62
N VAL A 718 105.01 -6.54 -69.34
CA VAL A 718 104.69 -5.49 -70.32
C VAL A 718 105.28 -4.15 -69.87
N ARG A 719 106.21 -3.59 -70.65
CA ARG A 719 106.94 -2.35 -70.29
C ARG A 719 106.05 -1.10 -70.29
N HIS A 720 105.01 -1.06 -71.12
CA HIS A 720 104.01 0.01 -71.20
C HIS A 720 102.63 -0.59 -71.51
N GLN A 721 101.74 -0.65 -70.52
CA GLN A 721 100.39 -1.21 -70.68
C GLN A 721 99.45 -0.14 -71.25
N THR A 722 98.58 -0.46 -72.21
CA THR A 722 97.55 0.49 -72.70
C THR A 722 96.31 0.48 -71.79
N SER A 723 95.47 1.52 -71.83
CA SER A 723 94.19 1.49 -71.09
C SER A 723 93.29 0.32 -71.49
N ALA A 724 93.38 -0.16 -72.73
CA ALA A 724 92.65 -1.36 -73.17
C ALA A 724 93.16 -2.63 -72.44
N GLN A 725 94.49 -2.84 -72.40
CA GLN A 725 95.09 -3.96 -71.68
C GLN A 725 94.88 -3.86 -70.16
N HIS A 726 94.84 -2.65 -69.62
CA HIS A 726 94.51 -2.41 -68.21
C HIS A 726 93.04 -2.73 -67.93
N ALA A 727 92.12 -2.31 -68.81
CA ALA A 727 90.72 -2.65 -68.73
C ALA A 727 90.48 -4.17 -68.81
N ASP A 728 91.20 -4.90 -69.67
CA ASP A 728 91.15 -6.37 -69.74
C ASP A 728 91.54 -7.03 -68.42
N THR A 729 92.59 -6.53 -67.77
CA THR A 729 93.05 -7.03 -66.47
C THR A 729 92.00 -6.75 -65.38
N CYS A 730 91.39 -5.57 -65.39
CA CYS A 730 90.29 -5.23 -64.50
C CYS A 730 89.07 -6.13 -64.73
N ARG A 731 88.72 -6.42 -65.99
CA ARG A 731 87.59 -7.32 -66.34
C ARG A 731 87.80 -8.75 -65.86
N ALA A 732 89.04 -9.23 -65.77
CA ALA A 732 89.32 -10.56 -65.23
C ALA A 732 88.88 -10.71 -63.76
N CYS A 733 89.03 -9.65 -62.95
CA CYS A 733 88.60 -9.64 -61.55
C CYS A 733 87.18 -9.10 -61.34
N HIS A 734 86.78 -8.10 -62.11
CA HIS A 734 85.47 -7.44 -62.05
C HIS A 734 84.60 -7.87 -63.24
N ASN A 735 84.40 -9.18 -63.35
CA ASN A 735 83.56 -9.76 -64.39
C ASN A 735 82.06 -9.59 -64.05
N GLU A 736 81.18 -9.95 -64.97
CA GLU A 736 79.73 -9.81 -64.79
C GLU A 736 79.19 -10.51 -63.54
N GLN A 737 79.76 -11.66 -63.14
CA GLN A 737 79.36 -12.35 -61.92
C GLN A 737 79.71 -11.54 -60.67
N TYR A 738 80.91 -10.94 -60.65
CA TYR A 738 81.33 -10.07 -59.54
C TYR A 738 80.45 -8.83 -59.43
N ILE A 739 80.12 -8.20 -60.57
CA ILE A 739 79.24 -7.03 -60.61
C ILE A 739 77.83 -7.39 -60.15
N GLY A 740 77.30 -8.55 -60.57
CA GLY A 740 76.01 -9.06 -60.08
C GLY A 740 75.99 -9.27 -58.57
N LEU A 741 77.06 -9.84 -58.00
CA LEU A 741 77.19 -9.99 -56.54
C LEU A 741 77.27 -8.64 -55.82
N PHE A 742 78.02 -7.69 -56.36
CA PHE A 742 78.11 -6.34 -55.80
C PHE A 742 76.75 -5.62 -55.80
N TYR A 743 75.98 -5.78 -56.88
CA TYR A 743 74.62 -5.23 -56.98
C TYR A 743 73.68 -5.85 -55.96
N GLU A 744 73.68 -7.17 -55.81
CA GLU A 744 72.87 -7.87 -54.81
C GLU A 744 73.26 -7.46 -53.38
N TRP A 745 74.54 -7.25 -53.11
CA TRP A 745 74.98 -6.71 -51.82
C TRP A 745 74.49 -5.28 -51.58
N GLN A 746 74.70 -4.36 -52.53
CA GLN A 746 74.21 -2.98 -52.43
C GLN A 746 72.69 -2.92 -52.20
N LYS A 747 71.95 -3.75 -52.93
CA LYS A 747 70.50 -3.88 -52.79
C LYS A 747 70.12 -4.39 -51.40
N THR A 748 70.76 -5.46 -50.94
CA THR A 748 70.53 -6.01 -49.59
C THR A 748 70.84 -5.00 -48.50
N PHE A 749 71.91 -4.20 -48.64
CA PHE A 749 72.25 -3.13 -47.71
C PHE A 749 71.18 -2.04 -47.66
N ARG A 750 70.74 -1.51 -48.80
CA ARG A 750 69.67 -0.48 -48.84
C ARG A 750 68.34 -1.00 -48.30
N GLU A 751 67.99 -2.24 -48.61
CA GLU A 751 66.78 -2.86 -48.05
C GLU A 751 66.85 -2.92 -46.52
N ARG A 752 68.00 -3.30 -45.97
CA ARG A 752 68.22 -3.32 -44.52
C ARG A 752 68.18 -1.93 -43.91
N GLU A 753 68.80 -0.92 -44.54
CA GLU A 753 68.73 0.47 -44.08
C GLU A 753 67.27 0.95 -43.98
N VAL A 754 66.47 0.71 -45.03
CA VAL A 754 65.04 1.11 -45.04
C VAL A 754 64.26 0.39 -43.93
N GLN A 755 64.55 -0.89 -43.65
CA GLN A 755 63.91 -1.61 -42.55
C GLN A 755 64.29 -1.03 -41.19
N VAL A 756 65.56 -0.67 -41.01
CA VAL A 756 66.06 -0.03 -39.78
C VAL A 756 65.41 1.34 -39.58
N GLU A 757 65.35 2.17 -40.62
CA GLU A 757 64.68 3.48 -40.56
C GLU A 757 63.19 3.35 -40.26
N LYS A 758 62.50 2.39 -40.87
CA LYS A 758 61.08 2.13 -40.62
C LYS A 758 60.84 1.70 -39.18
N LYS A 759 61.70 0.83 -38.65
CA LYS A 759 61.62 0.38 -37.25
C LYS A 759 61.89 1.54 -36.30
N LEU A 760 62.90 2.37 -36.59
CA LEU A 760 63.21 3.54 -35.78
C LEU A 760 62.06 4.54 -35.77
N LYS A 761 61.44 4.79 -36.93
CA LYS A 761 60.26 5.66 -37.04
C LYS A 761 59.07 5.14 -36.22
N ALA A 762 58.78 3.84 -36.29
CA ALA A 762 57.70 3.24 -35.51
C ALA A 762 57.95 3.35 -33.99
N LEU A 763 59.19 3.15 -33.54
CA LEU A 763 59.56 3.31 -32.13
C LEU A 763 59.41 4.77 -31.67
N ARG A 764 59.80 5.74 -32.51
CA ARG A 764 59.61 7.17 -32.23
C ARG A 764 58.12 7.54 -32.13
N GLU A 765 57.28 7.05 -33.03
CA GLU A 765 55.83 7.31 -33.02
C GLU A 765 55.14 6.72 -31.78
N ALA A 766 55.66 5.60 -31.25
CA ALA A 766 55.16 4.97 -30.03
C ALA A 766 55.72 5.59 -28.73
N ASN A 767 56.62 6.60 -28.81
CA ASN A 767 57.42 7.09 -27.68
C ASN A 767 58.14 5.97 -26.91
N ASP A 768 58.60 4.94 -27.62
CA ASP A 768 59.29 3.80 -27.04
C ASP A 768 60.76 4.17 -26.75
N PRO A 769 61.27 3.99 -25.51
CA PRO A 769 62.66 4.29 -25.17
C PRO A 769 63.69 3.50 -25.98
N GLY A 770 63.30 2.39 -26.60
CA GLY A 770 64.12 1.61 -27.54
C GLY A 770 64.55 2.36 -28.80
N ALA A 771 63.92 3.50 -29.15
CA ALA A 771 64.36 4.35 -30.26
C ALA A 771 65.79 4.88 -30.04
N GLY A 772 66.11 5.33 -28.83
CA GLY A 772 67.42 5.89 -28.50
C GLY A 772 68.55 4.84 -28.51
N GLU A 773 68.25 3.60 -28.09
CA GLU A 773 69.24 2.52 -28.14
C GLU A 773 69.55 2.08 -29.58
N LEU A 774 68.52 2.06 -30.45
CA LEU A 774 68.71 1.70 -31.86
C LEU A 774 69.50 2.78 -32.61
N GLU A 775 69.25 4.07 -32.35
CA GLU A 775 70.04 5.18 -32.92
C GLU A 775 71.53 5.10 -32.56
N LYS A 776 71.83 4.78 -31.31
CA LYS A 776 73.22 4.62 -30.86
C LYS A 776 73.92 3.49 -31.61
N LYS A 777 73.26 2.34 -31.79
CA LYS A 777 73.82 1.19 -32.53
C LYS A 777 74.00 1.47 -34.02
N ILE A 778 73.14 2.31 -34.62
CA ILE A 778 73.31 2.75 -36.01
C ILE A 778 74.55 3.64 -36.14
N GLY A 779 74.83 4.53 -35.18
CA GLY A 779 76.00 5.40 -35.23
C GLY A 779 77.35 4.72 -34.96
N GLU A 780 77.34 3.55 -34.31
CA GLU A 780 78.55 2.74 -34.05
C GLU A 780 78.94 1.81 -35.22
N ALA A 781 78.00 1.55 -36.14
CA ALA A 781 78.17 0.68 -37.31
C ALA A 781 78.49 1.50 -38.56
#